data_AF-A0A103XKU0-F1
#
_entry.id   AF-A0A103XKU0-F1
#
_cell.length_a   1.000
_cell.length_b   1.000
_cell.length_c   1.000
_cell.angle_alpha   90.00
_cell.angle_beta   90.00
_cell.angle_gamma   90.00
#
_symmetry.space_group_name_H-M   'P 1'
#
loop_
_entity.id
_entity.type
_entity.pdbx_description
1 polymer ?
#
loop_
_entity_poly.entity_id
_entity_poly.type
_entity_poly.pdbx_seq_one_letter_code
_entity_poly.pdbx_strand_id
1 'polypeptide(L)'
;MLTAPDQNNRPLYAAKDIVPFYLENCPKIFKQFRGPFGAIIKLLKALVGPKYNGKYLKELVTSLLGTTQLNQTLTNVIIPSFDIKTMQPVIFSSFQVPREPSMDVQLSDICLGTSAAPTFLPAHYFQNGDREFNLIDGGMAANNPSLVAIGEVTRQTLKEDPNFFPISPLDYGRFLVISLGTGTEKQQPRYDAKMAAKWGVLGWLLTNGSVPLVEAFTQASADLVVFHDNVVFEALNSTDNYLRIQDENLTGDLASTDIATKQNLDDLVKVGERLLDDSVSRMNSTTGVVEPIPDGGTNRDVLKRYNFVVQITVNICTKSRFNKIQFIFKCRFAQQLSDERKLRESNNTDGKVMTTDIPTSNRAGLPPPSVGNLITILSIDGGGIRGIIPGVILKYLESELQYIILASNRTVCFQWCKFRGPFADIIKKSKALVGPQYDGEYLKDLVTSLLGTTRLNQTLTNVVIPTFDIKTMQPVIFSSFQVPRAPSKDALLSDICLGTSAAPTYLPAHYFQNGDQEFNLIDGGIAASNPSFVAISEVARQVTKADPNFSEIAPLDYGRYLVISLGTGTQKEQPRYDAEMAAKWGVLGWLVNAGSSPLIEAFNQASADLVVFHNNVVFEALNSVDNYIRIQDETLTGDMASVDIATTENLNNLVAVGEGLLDKPVTRVNTDTGTIEPVLNGGTNREALK
;
A
#
# COMPACT_ATOMS: atom_id res chain seq x y z
N MET A 1 -4.11 -1.44 -24.73
CA MET A 1 -5.09 -1.00 -25.75
C MET A 1 -4.89 0.45 -26.17
N LEU A 2 -5.00 1.44 -25.27
CA LEU A 2 -4.86 2.87 -25.60
C LEU A 2 -3.44 3.31 -26.01
N THR A 3 -2.44 2.50 -25.69
CA THR A 3 -1.03 2.82 -25.89
C THR A 3 -0.34 1.89 -26.88
N ALA A 4 -1.00 0.79 -27.27
CA ALA A 4 -0.45 -0.13 -28.26
C ALA A 4 -0.61 0.49 -29.66
N PRO A 5 0.43 0.48 -30.51
CA PRO A 5 0.34 0.99 -31.87
C PRO A 5 -0.48 0.05 -32.76
N ASP A 6 -1.27 0.63 -33.67
CA ASP A 6 -1.81 -0.04 -34.84
C ASP A 6 -0.80 -0.01 -36.01
N GLN A 7 -1.22 -0.48 -37.18
CA GLN A 7 -0.39 -0.49 -38.41
C GLN A 7 0.04 0.91 -38.88
N ASN A 8 -0.65 1.97 -38.43
CA ASN A 8 -0.37 3.36 -38.76
C ASN A 8 0.36 4.10 -37.63
N ASN A 9 0.86 3.38 -36.62
CA ASN A 9 1.47 3.95 -35.42
C ASN A 9 0.55 4.92 -34.66
N ARG A 10 -0.75 4.59 -34.62
CA ARG A 10 -1.80 5.27 -33.84
C ARG A 10 -2.31 4.34 -32.75
N PRO A 11 -2.94 4.86 -31.67
CA PRO A 11 -3.55 4.01 -30.66
C PRO A 11 -4.50 2.98 -31.27
N LEU A 12 -4.33 1.70 -30.90
CA LEU A 12 -5.18 0.61 -31.38
C LEU A 12 -6.67 0.85 -31.11
N TYR A 13 -6.98 1.53 -30.00
CA TYR A 13 -8.34 1.96 -29.64
C TYR A 13 -8.32 3.43 -29.22
N ALA A 14 -9.36 4.19 -29.56
CA ALA A 14 -9.62 5.46 -28.92
C ALA A 14 -10.35 5.24 -27.58
N ALA A 15 -10.31 6.24 -26.69
CA ALA A 15 -10.97 6.15 -25.38
C ALA A 15 -12.48 5.84 -25.48
N LYS A 16 -13.17 6.38 -26.50
CA LYS A 16 -14.60 6.14 -26.76
C LYS A 16 -14.92 4.68 -27.12
N ASP A 17 -13.93 3.92 -27.60
CA ASP A 17 -14.12 2.55 -28.07
C ASP A 17 -13.97 1.53 -26.92
N ILE A 18 -13.50 1.97 -25.75
CA ILE A 18 -13.30 1.13 -24.57
C ILE A 18 -14.63 0.61 -24.01
N VAL A 19 -15.66 1.47 -23.88
CA VAL A 19 -16.98 1.05 -23.38
C VAL A 19 -17.63 0.00 -24.31
N PRO A 20 -17.71 0.21 -25.63
CA PRO A 20 -18.16 -0.83 -26.56
C PRO A 20 -17.37 -2.14 -26.44
N PHE A 21 -16.05 -2.05 -26.27
CA PHE A 21 -15.19 -3.22 -26.09
C PHE A 21 -15.59 -4.03 -24.84
N TYR A 22 -15.82 -3.38 -23.69
CA TYR A 22 -16.29 -4.03 -22.47
C TYR A 22 -17.67 -4.68 -22.69
N LEU A 23 -18.63 -3.94 -23.27
CA LEU A 23 -19.99 -4.43 -23.52
C LEU A 23 -20.02 -5.68 -24.40
N GLU A 24 -19.14 -5.76 -25.40
CA GLU A 24 -19.06 -6.91 -26.29
C GLU A 24 -18.34 -8.11 -25.67
N ASN A 25 -17.22 -7.88 -24.99
CA ASN A 25 -16.27 -8.94 -24.64
C ASN A 25 -16.44 -9.46 -23.21
N CYS A 26 -16.83 -8.63 -22.24
CA CYS A 26 -16.99 -9.07 -20.85
C CYS A 26 -17.99 -10.21 -20.66
N PRO A 27 -19.14 -10.27 -21.34
CA PRO A 27 -20.04 -11.42 -21.24
C PRO A 27 -19.41 -12.74 -21.71
N LYS A 28 -18.40 -12.67 -22.60
CA LYS A 28 -17.66 -13.82 -23.13
C LYS A 28 -16.45 -14.19 -22.26
N ILE A 29 -15.82 -13.20 -21.61
CA ILE A 29 -14.76 -13.38 -20.61
C ILE A 29 -15.35 -13.99 -19.34
N PHE A 30 -16.36 -13.32 -18.75
CA PHE A 30 -17.01 -13.68 -17.50
C PHE A 30 -18.35 -14.38 -17.74
N LYS A 31 -18.33 -15.51 -18.46
CA LYS A 31 -19.55 -16.26 -18.83
C LYS A 31 -20.40 -16.59 -17.59
N GLN A 32 -21.58 -15.97 -17.53
CA GLN A 32 -22.53 -16.18 -16.44
C GLN A 32 -23.36 -17.45 -16.69
N PHE A 33 -23.14 -18.50 -15.89
CA PHE A 33 -23.97 -19.72 -15.94
C PHE A 33 -25.37 -19.44 -15.38
N ARG A 34 -26.42 -19.67 -16.20
CA ARG A 34 -27.84 -19.57 -15.81
C ARG A 34 -28.48 -20.96 -15.86
N GLY A 35 -29.10 -21.39 -14.75
CA GLY A 35 -29.83 -22.66 -14.65
C GLY A 35 -30.25 -22.99 -13.21
N PRO A 36 -31.18 -23.94 -12.98
CA PRO A 36 -31.72 -24.27 -11.65
C PRO A 36 -30.69 -24.83 -10.67
N PHE A 37 -29.58 -25.38 -11.17
CA PHE A 37 -28.43 -25.83 -10.36
C PHE A 37 -27.21 -24.87 -10.45
N GLY A 38 -27.39 -23.68 -11.02
CA GLY A 38 -26.30 -22.74 -11.31
C GLY A 38 -25.54 -22.28 -10.06
N ALA A 39 -26.23 -22.09 -8.93
CA ALA A 39 -25.59 -21.72 -7.67
C ALA A 39 -24.69 -22.83 -7.10
N ILE A 40 -25.13 -24.09 -7.17
CA ILE A 40 -24.38 -25.26 -6.70
C ILE A 40 -23.15 -25.50 -7.58
N ILE A 41 -23.29 -25.37 -8.90
CA ILE A 41 -22.18 -25.50 -9.85
C ILE A 41 -21.17 -24.35 -9.69
N LYS A 42 -21.63 -23.11 -9.43
CA LYS A 42 -20.75 -21.97 -9.13
C LYS A 42 -19.95 -22.21 -7.85
N LEU A 43 -20.58 -22.72 -6.79
CA LEU A 43 -19.92 -23.03 -5.52
C LEU A 43 -18.87 -24.14 -5.68
N LEU A 44 -19.21 -25.25 -6.35
CA LEU A 44 -18.28 -26.36 -6.58
C LEU A 44 -17.10 -25.95 -7.47
N LYS A 45 -17.32 -25.11 -8.48
CA LYS A 45 -16.23 -24.58 -9.33
C LYS A 45 -15.33 -23.60 -8.60
N ALA A 46 -15.87 -22.75 -7.71
CA ALA A 46 -15.06 -21.82 -6.94
C ALA A 46 -14.10 -22.54 -5.96
N LEU A 47 -14.47 -23.74 -5.52
CA LEU A 47 -13.61 -24.59 -4.68
C LEU A 47 -12.53 -25.32 -5.49
N VAL A 48 -12.79 -25.63 -6.77
CA VAL A 48 -11.93 -26.44 -7.63
C VAL A 48 -11.51 -25.66 -8.88
N GLY A 49 -10.34 -25.03 -8.80
CA GLY A 49 -9.78 -24.21 -9.87
C GLY A 49 -10.34 -22.78 -9.94
N PRO A 50 -9.85 -21.95 -10.86
CA PRO A 50 -10.33 -20.59 -11.03
C PRO A 50 -11.76 -20.57 -11.58
N LYS A 51 -12.52 -19.55 -11.19
CA LYS A 51 -13.92 -19.32 -11.60
C LYS A 51 -14.08 -19.26 -13.12
N TYR A 52 -13.07 -18.72 -13.80
CA TYR A 52 -12.99 -18.58 -15.25
C TYR A 52 -11.69 -19.20 -15.78
N ASN A 53 -11.76 -19.86 -16.94
CA ASN A 53 -10.62 -20.58 -17.51
C ASN A 53 -9.60 -19.69 -18.25
N GLY A 54 -9.89 -18.40 -18.41
CA GLY A 54 -9.02 -17.43 -19.10
C GLY A 54 -8.82 -17.63 -20.60
N LYS A 55 -9.32 -18.72 -21.23
CA LYS A 55 -9.02 -19.06 -22.63
C LYS A 55 -9.45 -17.97 -23.61
N TYR A 56 -10.68 -17.48 -23.45
CA TYR A 56 -11.21 -16.43 -24.32
C TYR A 56 -10.43 -15.12 -24.16
N LEU A 57 -10.07 -14.75 -22.92
CA LEU A 57 -9.26 -13.56 -22.66
C LEU A 57 -7.88 -13.69 -23.33
N LYS A 58 -7.24 -14.86 -23.20
CA LYS A 58 -5.96 -15.16 -23.86
C LYS A 58 -6.06 -15.02 -25.38
N GLU A 59 -7.01 -15.71 -26.01
CA GLU A 59 -7.23 -15.61 -27.46
C GLU A 59 -7.49 -14.17 -27.92
N LEU A 60 -8.35 -13.45 -27.19
CA LEU A 60 -8.71 -12.06 -27.50
C LEU A 60 -7.48 -11.14 -27.42
N VAL A 61 -6.74 -11.17 -26.32
CA VAL A 61 -5.60 -10.29 -26.07
C VAL A 61 -4.45 -10.62 -27.02
N THR A 62 -4.14 -11.91 -27.22
CA THR A 62 -3.11 -12.34 -28.19
C THR A 62 -3.49 -11.93 -29.61
N SER A 63 -4.77 -12.05 -30.00
CA SER A 63 -5.22 -11.62 -31.33
C SER A 63 -5.15 -10.10 -31.53
N LEU A 64 -5.44 -9.31 -30.49
CA LEU A 64 -5.47 -7.85 -30.56
C LEU A 64 -4.08 -7.23 -30.56
N LEU A 65 -3.19 -7.75 -29.72
CA LEU A 65 -1.86 -7.17 -29.53
C LEU A 65 -0.79 -7.86 -30.39
N GLY A 66 -1.09 -9.03 -30.96
CA GLY A 66 -0.15 -9.79 -31.76
C GLY A 66 1.16 -10.01 -31.01
N THR A 67 2.26 -9.65 -31.67
CA THR A 67 3.63 -9.73 -31.13
C THR A 67 4.13 -8.38 -30.59
N THR A 68 3.23 -7.43 -30.31
CA THR A 68 3.62 -6.10 -29.83
C THR A 68 4.31 -6.19 -28.47
N GLN A 69 5.50 -5.61 -28.36
CA GLN A 69 6.31 -5.60 -27.14
C GLN A 69 6.14 -4.30 -26.34
N LEU A 70 6.65 -4.30 -25.11
CA LEU A 70 6.54 -3.19 -24.17
C LEU A 70 7.18 -1.90 -24.70
N ASN A 71 8.37 -1.97 -25.31
CA ASN A 71 9.04 -0.81 -25.91
C ASN A 71 8.32 -0.21 -27.13
N GLN A 72 7.37 -0.92 -27.72
CA GLN A 72 6.61 -0.45 -28.88
C GLN A 72 5.40 0.42 -28.48
N THR A 73 5.17 0.62 -27.19
CA THR A 73 4.08 1.48 -26.71
C THR A 73 4.25 2.95 -27.14
N LEU A 74 3.16 3.59 -27.52
CA LEU A 74 3.10 4.96 -28.05
C LEU A 74 3.39 6.05 -27.01
N THR A 75 3.26 5.69 -25.75
CA THR A 75 3.58 6.52 -24.58
C THR A 75 4.09 5.60 -23.51
N ASN A 76 4.77 6.17 -22.53
CA ASN A 76 5.26 5.38 -21.43
C ASN A 76 4.11 4.75 -20.63
N VAL A 77 4.30 3.49 -20.28
CA VAL A 77 3.33 2.71 -19.51
C VAL A 77 4.01 2.07 -18.30
N ILE A 78 3.21 1.87 -17.26
CA ILE A 78 3.59 1.21 -16.03
C ILE A 78 2.44 0.26 -15.71
N ILE A 79 2.72 -1.04 -15.69
CA ILE A 79 1.71 -2.08 -15.52
C ILE A 79 2.18 -3.01 -14.39
N PRO A 80 1.57 -2.94 -13.19
CA PRO A 80 1.93 -3.80 -12.09
C PRO A 80 1.46 -5.24 -12.30
N SER A 81 2.21 -6.18 -11.76
CA SER A 81 1.88 -7.60 -11.61
C SER A 81 2.58 -8.11 -10.34
N PHE A 82 2.31 -9.35 -9.94
CA PHE A 82 3.01 -9.99 -8.83
C PHE A 82 3.51 -11.37 -9.28
N ASP A 83 4.80 -11.65 -9.09
CA ASP A 83 5.38 -12.96 -9.38
C ASP A 83 5.29 -13.85 -8.14
N ILE A 84 4.51 -14.92 -8.23
CA ILE A 84 4.27 -15.84 -7.11
C ILE A 84 5.41 -16.83 -6.86
N LYS A 85 6.36 -16.94 -7.80
CA LYS A 85 7.53 -17.80 -7.64
C LYS A 85 8.61 -17.10 -6.85
N THR A 86 8.85 -15.82 -7.12
CA THR A 86 9.80 -14.99 -6.36
C THR A 86 9.16 -14.29 -5.16
N MET A 87 7.81 -14.30 -5.08
CA MET A 87 7.02 -13.57 -4.09
C MET A 87 7.36 -12.08 -4.09
N GLN A 88 7.43 -11.47 -5.27
CA GLN A 88 7.77 -10.05 -5.43
C GLN A 88 6.87 -9.35 -6.47
N PRO A 89 6.57 -8.05 -6.29
CA PRO A 89 5.96 -7.25 -7.34
C PRO A 89 6.84 -7.22 -8.61
N VAL A 90 6.20 -7.29 -9.78
CA VAL A 90 6.85 -7.07 -11.08
C VAL A 90 6.17 -5.88 -11.73
N ILE A 91 6.91 -4.78 -11.88
CA ILE A 91 6.40 -3.56 -12.51
C ILE A 91 6.91 -3.50 -13.95
N PHE A 92 6.04 -3.74 -14.92
CA PHE A 92 6.39 -3.57 -16.33
C PHE A 92 6.37 -2.09 -16.69
N SER A 93 7.55 -1.48 -16.76
CA SER A 93 7.74 -0.08 -17.15
C SER A 93 8.45 0.02 -18.50
N SER A 94 7.88 0.76 -19.44
CA SER A 94 8.56 1.05 -20.72
C SER A 94 9.84 1.85 -20.52
N PHE A 95 9.96 2.62 -19.44
CA PHE A 95 11.20 3.34 -19.12
C PHE A 95 12.33 2.42 -18.62
N GLN A 96 11.98 1.22 -18.15
CA GLN A 96 12.96 0.25 -17.64
C GLN A 96 13.61 -0.53 -18.78
N VAL A 97 12.91 -0.72 -19.90
CA VAL A 97 13.36 -1.55 -21.04
C VAL A 97 14.76 -1.20 -21.56
N PRO A 98 15.16 0.08 -21.74
CA PRO A 98 16.51 0.41 -22.21
C PRO A 98 17.63 -0.06 -21.27
N ARG A 99 17.33 -0.25 -19.97
CA ARG A 99 18.29 -0.63 -18.93
C ARG A 99 18.23 -2.12 -18.63
N GLU A 100 17.03 -2.69 -18.65
CA GLU A 100 16.77 -4.10 -18.40
C GLU A 100 16.01 -4.70 -19.60
N PRO A 101 16.72 -5.10 -20.69
CA PRO A 101 16.08 -5.65 -21.88
C PRO A 101 15.26 -6.92 -21.61
N SER A 102 15.53 -7.65 -20.53
CA SER A 102 14.72 -8.82 -20.13
C SER A 102 13.27 -8.48 -19.78
N MET A 103 12.99 -7.20 -19.47
CA MET A 103 11.65 -6.68 -19.21
C MET A 103 10.89 -6.28 -20.49
N ASP A 104 11.54 -6.30 -21.66
CA ASP A 104 10.86 -6.10 -22.93
C ASP A 104 10.15 -7.38 -23.35
N VAL A 105 8.88 -7.47 -22.97
CA VAL A 105 8.06 -8.66 -23.17
C VAL A 105 6.80 -8.30 -23.96
N GLN A 106 6.09 -9.30 -24.48
CA GLN A 106 4.86 -9.07 -25.22
C GLN A 106 3.79 -8.43 -24.33
N LEU A 107 3.11 -7.40 -24.84
CA LEU A 107 2.01 -6.74 -24.13
C LEU A 107 0.87 -7.71 -23.82
N SER A 108 0.70 -8.77 -24.62
CA SER A 108 -0.29 -9.81 -24.39
C SER A 108 -0.01 -10.62 -23.13
N ASP A 109 1.26 -10.98 -22.89
CA ASP A 109 1.69 -11.66 -21.67
C ASP A 109 1.53 -10.76 -20.42
N ILE A 110 1.89 -9.48 -20.54
CA ILE A 110 1.69 -8.50 -19.47
C ILE A 110 0.20 -8.36 -19.13
N CYS A 111 -0.66 -8.23 -20.14
CA CYS A 111 -2.11 -8.09 -19.94
C CYS A 111 -2.73 -9.33 -19.28
N LEU A 112 -2.22 -10.53 -19.59
CA LEU A 112 -2.67 -11.77 -18.96
C LEU A 112 -2.22 -11.87 -17.50
N GLY A 113 -0.96 -11.54 -17.23
CA GLY A 113 -0.42 -11.52 -15.87
C GLY A 113 -1.13 -10.50 -14.98
N THR A 114 -1.21 -9.23 -15.41
CA THR A 114 -1.82 -8.15 -14.62
C THR A 114 -3.31 -8.36 -14.33
N SER A 115 -4.01 -9.15 -15.15
CA SER A 115 -5.44 -9.44 -14.96
C SER A 115 -5.72 -10.79 -14.27
N ALA A 116 -4.68 -11.56 -13.93
CA ALA A 116 -4.83 -12.92 -13.41
C ALA A 116 -5.21 -12.93 -11.92
N ALA A 117 -6.40 -12.39 -11.61
CA ALA A 117 -6.95 -12.31 -10.26
C ALA A 117 -7.04 -13.70 -9.62
N PRO A 118 -6.38 -13.94 -8.46
CA PRO A 118 -6.49 -15.18 -7.72
C PRO A 118 -7.94 -15.60 -7.54
N THR A 119 -8.23 -16.89 -7.68
CA THR A 119 -9.59 -17.49 -7.68
C THR A 119 -10.50 -17.15 -8.87
N PHE A 120 -10.22 -16.11 -9.65
CA PHE A 120 -11.03 -15.72 -10.82
C PHE A 120 -10.42 -16.22 -12.13
N LEU A 121 -9.14 -15.97 -12.34
CA LEU A 121 -8.41 -16.30 -13.56
C LEU A 121 -7.15 -17.12 -13.22
N PRO A 122 -6.68 -17.97 -14.15
CA PRO A 122 -5.46 -18.74 -13.94
C PRO A 122 -4.23 -17.82 -13.93
N ALA A 123 -3.26 -18.13 -13.07
CA ALA A 123 -1.94 -17.51 -13.11
C ALA A 123 -1.27 -17.72 -14.47
N HIS A 124 -0.44 -16.78 -14.90
CA HIS A 124 0.15 -16.74 -16.23
C HIS A 124 1.67 -16.97 -16.18
N TYR A 125 2.14 -17.99 -16.89
CA TYR A 125 3.56 -18.28 -17.06
C TYR A 125 4.02 -17.91 -18.46
N PHE A 126 5.18 -17.29 -18.54
CA PHE A 126 5.96 -17.15 -19.77
C PHE A 126 7.44 -16.93 -19.44
N GLN A 127 8.28 -16.93 -20.47
CA GLN A 127 9.73 -16.77 -20.35
C GLN A 127 10.23 -15.77 -21.40
N ASN A 128 11.19 -14.93 -21.02
CA ASN A 128 11.90 -14.03 -21.92
C ASN A 128 13.41 -14.14 -21.70
N GLY A 129 14.12 -14.75 -22.65
CA GLY A 129 15.52 -15.15 -22.45
C GLY A 129 15.65 -16.12 -21.28
N ASP A 130 16.55 -15.82 -20.34
CA ASP A 130 16.77 -16.65 -19.13
C ASP A 130 15.82 -16.31 -17.98
N ARG A 131 14.96 -15.30 -18.15
CA ARG A 131 14.04 -14.83 -17.09
C ARG A 131 12.67 -15.48 -17.24
N GLU A 132 12.24 -16.14 -16.19
CA GLU A 132 10.88 -16.68 -16.05
C GLU A 132 9.96 -15.68 -15.35
N PHE A 133 8.69 -15.69 -15.73
CA PHE A 133 7.64 -14.88 -15.11
C PHE A 133 6.47 -15.78 -14.71
N ASN A 134 6.10 -15.76 -13.43
CA ASN A 134 5.01 -16.54 -12.86
C ASN A 134 3.97 -15.60 -12.26
N LEU A 135 3.18 -14.98 -13.13
CA LEU A 135 2.43 -13.77 -12.81
C LEU A 135 1.01 -14.03 -12.34
N ILE A 136 0.60 -13.22 -11.36
CA ILE A 136 -0.78 -12.95 -11.00
C ILE A 136 -1.09 -11.46 -11.03
N ASP A 137 -2.35 -11.14 -10.75
CA ASP A 137 -2.95 -9.82 -10.84
C ASP A 137 -2.13 -8.71 -10.19
N GLY A 138 -2.06 -7.57 -10.87
CA GLY A 138 -1.36 -6.38 -10.38
C GLY A 138 -2.00 -5.74 -9.15
N GLY A 139 -3.30 -5.96 -8.93
CA GLY A 139 -4.04 -5.50 -7.76
C GLY A 139 -3.55 -6.12 -6.44
N MET A 140 -2.87 -7.26 -6.50
CA MET A 140 -2.17 -7.83 -5.33
C MET A 140 -1.05 -6.93 -4.83
N ALA A 141 -0.38 -6.24 -5.75
CA ALA A 141 0.69 -5.30 -5.45
C ALA A 141 0.14 -3.88 -5.34
N ALA A 142 -0.38 -3.33 -6.43
CA ALA A 142 -0.80 -1.94 -6.52
C ALA A 142 -2.20 -1.85 -7.14
N ASN A 143 -3.23 -2.04 -6.32
CA ASN A 143 -4.63 -1.85 -6.73
C ASN A 143 -4.93 -0.40 -7.14
N ASN A 144 -4.22 0.56 -6.52
CA ASN A 144 -4.13 1.92 -7.01
C ASN A 144 -2.68 2.21 -7.45
N PRO A 145 -2.37 2.17 -8.76
CA PRO A 145 -1.00 2.31 -9.25
C PRO A 145 -0.52 3.77 -9.32
N SER A 146 -1.28 4.76 -8.79
CA SER A 146 -0.87 6.18 -8.83
C SER A 146 0.49 6.41 -8.18
N LEU A 147 0.73 5.81 -7.01
CA LEU A 147 1.99 5.93 -6.30
C LEU A 147 3.16 5.29 -7.06
N VAL A 148 2.93 4.13 -7.68
CA VAL A 148 3.94 3.47 -8.52
C VAL A 148 4.27 4.34 -9.74
N ALA A 149 3.26 4.99 -10.34
CA ALA A 149 3.44 5.89 -11.46
C ALA A 149 4.22 7.16 -11.10
N ILE A 150 3.90 7.78 -9.96
CA ILE A 150 4.64 8.93 -9.43
C ILE A 150 6.10 8.55 -9.17
N GLY A 151 6.34 7.42 -8.48
CA GLY A 151 7.68 6.93 -8.17
C GLY A 151 8.53 6.67 -9.42
N GLU A 152 7.93 6.10 -10.48
CA GLU A 152 8.62 5.91 -11.75
C GLU A 152 9.04 7.25 -12.39
N VAL A 153 8.14 8.24 -12.44
CA VAL A 153 8.44 9.56 -13.00
C VAL A 153 9.51 10.29 -12.19
N THR A 154 9.45 10.21 -10.87
CA THR A 154 10.50 10.71 -9.96
C THR A 154 11.84 10.04 -10.27
N ARG A 155 11.87 8.72 -10.47
CA ARG A 155 13.10 7.99 -10.84
C ARG A 155 13.67 8.42 -12.19
N GLN A 156 12.84 8.67 -13.20
CA GLN A 156 13.34 9.15 -14.49
C GLN A 156 13.88 10.58 -14.41
N THR A 157 13.26 11.42 -13.58
CA THR A 157 13.74 12.78 -13.31
C THR A 157 15.10 12.76 -12.60
N LEU A 158 15.25 11.89 -11.60
CA LEU A 158 16.52 11.65 -10.89
C LEU A 158 17.68 11.32 -11.82
N LYS A 159 17.40 10.51 -12.83
CA LYS A 159 18.40 10.02 -13.79
C LYS A 159 18.65 10.98 -14.95
N GLU A 160 18.09 12.19 -14.87
CA GLU A 160 18.20 13.21 -15.91
C GLU A 160 17.81 12.68 -17.30
N ASP A 161 16.76 11.85 -17.37
CA ASP A 161 16.27 11.32 -18.65
C ASP A 161 15.99 12.51 -19.60
N PRO A 162 16.61 12.54 -20.80
CA PRO A 162 16.50 13.68 -21.71
C PRO A 162 15.08 13.92 -22.25
N ASN A 163 14.16 12.97 -22.07
CA ASN A 163 12.75 13.11 -22.41
C ASN A 163 11.96 13.91 -21.36
N PHE A 164 12.51 14.11 -20.16
CA PHE A 164 11.92 14.92 -19.11
C PHE A 164 12.53 16.31 -19.08
N PHE A 165 11.70 17.30 -18.72
CA PHE A 165 12.22 18.63 -18.43
C PHE A 165 13.03 18.59 -17.14
N PRO A 166 14.10 19.40 -17.01
CA PRO A 166 14.85 19.49 -15.76
C PRO A 166 13.95 20.09 -14.69
N ILE A 167 13.33 19.22 -13.90
CA ILE A 167 12.53 19.52 -12.73
C ILE A 167 13.16 18.83 -11.53
N SER A 168 12.87 19.30 -10.33
CA SER A 168 13.28 18.55 -9.14
C SER A 168 12.45 17.25 -9.07
N PRO A 169 13.05 16.09 -8.76
CA PRO A 169 12.35 14.79 -8.70
C PRO A 169 11.09 14.73 -7.82
N LEU A 170 10.93 15.67 -6.89
CA LEU A 170 9.77 15.82 -6.01
C LEU A 170 9.12 17.21 -6.11
N ASP A 171 9.22 17.89 -7.25
CA ASP A 171 8.45 19.11 -7.52
C ASP A 171 7.02 18.74 -7.91
N TYR A 172 6.19 18.31 -6.94
CA TYR A 172 4.79 17.90 -7.16
C TYR A 172 3.92 19.01 -7.78
N GLY A 173 4.37 20.27 -7.73
CA GLY A 173 3.75 21.38 -8.47
C GLY A 173 3.82 21.21 -10.00
N ARG A 174 4.69 20.34 -10.50
CA ARG A 174 4.87 19.99 -11.93
C ARG A 174 4.21 18.69 -12.31
N PHE A 175 3.80 17.87 -11.34
CA PHE A 175 3.06 16.65 -11.60
C PHE A 175 1.61 17.03 -11.85
N LEU A 176 0.98 16.40 -12.83
CA LEU A 176 -0.46 16.49 -13.04
C LEU A 176 -0.99 15.07 -13.09
N VAL A 177 -1.68 14.65 -12.04
CA VAL A 177 -2.07 13.25 -11.84
C VAL A 177 -3.59 13.15 -11.87
N ILE A 178 -4.08 12.28 -12.75
CA ILE A 178 -5.48 11.85 -12.76
C ILE A 178 -5.47 10.36 -12.38
N SER A 179 -6.04 10.06 -11.21
CA SER A 179 -6.26 8.70 -10.74
C SER A 179 -7.74 8.36 -10.92
N LEU A 180 -8.04 7.34 -11.71
CA LEU A 180 -9.41 6.87 -11.96
C LEU A 180 -9.59 5.54 -11.26
N GLY A 181 -10.59 5.43 -10.38
CA GLY A 181 -10.95 4.16 -9.79
C GLY A 181 -12.19 3.55 -10.43
N THR A 182 -12.44 2.28 -10.11
CA THR A 182 -13.53 1.47 -10.66
C THR A 182 -14.78 1.47 -9.78
N GLY A 183 -14.82 2.38 -8.80
CA GLY A 183 -15.84 2.43 -7.77
C GLY A 183 -15.60 1.43 -6.64
N THR A 184 -16.23 1.70 -5.51
CA THR A 184 -16.23 0.89 -4.29
C THR A 184 -17.67 0.70 -3.84
N GLU A 185 -17.91 -0.42 -3.16
CA GLU A 185 -19.23 -0.69 -2.64
C GLU A 185 -19.64 0.33 -1.59
N LYS A 186 -20.89 0.79 -1.67
CA LYS A 186 -21.52 1.65 -0.69
C LYS A 186 -21.36 1.02 0.68
N GLN A 187 -20.75 1.76 1.59
CA GLN A 187 -20.56 1.29 2.96
C GLN A 187 -21.91 0.98 3.62
N GLN A 188 -22.21 -0.31 3.68
CA GLN A 188 -23.20 -0.90 4.55
C GLN A 188 -22.44 -1.86 5.46
N PRO A 189 -22.65 -1.82 6.79
CA PRO A 189 -21.98 -2.74 7.70
C PRO A 189 -22.32 -4.19 7.35
N ARG A 190 -21.46 -4.85 6.58
CA ARG A 190 -21.61 -6.26 6.19
C ARG A 190 -21.09 -7.19 7.25
N TYR A 191 -20.05 -6.75 7.95
CA TYR A 191 -19.33 -7.51 8.95
C TYR A 191 -19.15 -6.65 10.20
N ASP A 192 -18.96 -7.30 11.34
CA ASP A 192 -18.54 -6.65 12.57
C ASP A 192 -17.55 -7.57 13.31
N ALA A 193 -16.76 -7.01 14.23
CA ALA A 193 -15.72 -7.77 14.89
C ALA A 193 -16.28 -8.92 15.73
N LYS A 194 -17.51 -8.82 16.26
CA LYS A 194 -18.13 -9.90 17.04
C LYS A 194 -18.51 -11.08 16.14
N MET A 195 -18.90 -10.81 14.90
CA MET A 195 -19.13 -11.81 13.87
C MET A 195 -17.81 -12.45 13.46
N ALA A 196 -16.79 -11.64 13.12
CA ALA A 196 -15.51 -12.11 12.62
C ALA A 196 -14.62 -12.78 13.66
N ALA A 197 -14.79 -12.46 14.95
CA ALA A 197 -14.12 -13.14 16.06
C ALA A 197 -14.38 -14.66 16.09
N LYS A 198 -15.49 -15.11 15.47
CA LYS A 198 -15.86 -16.52 15.38
C LYS A 198 -15.38 -17.17 14.09
N TRP A 199 -14.75 -16.44 13.17
CA TRP A 199 -14.38 -16.95 11.87
C TRP A 199 -13.06 -17.70 11.91
N GLY A 200 -13.09 -18.95 11.45
CA GLY A 200 -11.91 -19.63 10.93
C GLY A 200 -11.69 -19.32 9.46
N VAL A 201 -10.88 -20.15 8.81
CA VAL A 201 -10.57 -20.05 7.37
C VAL A 201 -11.86 -19.93 6.54
N LEU A 202 -12.89 -20.75 6.77
CA LEU A 202 -14.11 -20.66 5.95
C LEU A 202 -14.87 -19.34 6.12
N GLY A 203 -14.93 -18.79 7.34
CA GLY A 203 -15.64 -17.53 7.59
C GLY A 203 -14.96 -16.32 6.94
N TRP A 204 -13.63 -16.25 7.02
CA TRP A 204 -12.86 -15.19 6.37
C TRP A 204 -12.92 -15.21 4.84
N LEU A 205 -13.40 -16.31 4.26
CA LEU A 205 -13.32 -16.58 2.82
C LEU A 205 -14.67 -16.76 2.13
N LEU A 206 -15.69 -17.18 2.87
CA LEU A 206 -17.01 -17.47 2.37
C LEU A 206 -18.04 -17.07 3.42
N THR A 207 -18.24 -15.77 3.54
CA THR A 207 -19.35 -15.21 4.34
C THR A 207 -20.25 -14.42 3.41
N ASN A 208 -21.56 -14.66 3.47
CA ASN A 208 -22.57 -13.90 2.72
C ASN A 208 -22.33 -13.80 1.18
N GLY A 209 -21.60 -14.77 0.59
CA GLY A 209 -21.32 -14.79 -0.85
C GLY A 209 -20.12 -13.94 -1.30
N SER A 210 -19.36 -13.38 -0.36
CA SER A 210 -18.16 -12.58 -0.56
C SER A 210 -16.91 -13.25 0.05
N VAL A 211 -15.74 -12.66 -0.21
CA VAL A 211 -14.43 -13.09 0.33
C VAL A 211 -13.85 -11.95 1.18
N PRO A 212 -14.29 -11.79 2.45
CA PRO A 212 -13.98 -10.62 3.28
C PRO A 212 -12.48 -10.27 3.35
N LEU A 213 -11.61 -11.29 3.43
CA LEU A 213 -10.18 -11.07 3.55
C LEU A 213 -9.56 -10.42 2.30
N VAL A 214 -9.97 -10.87 1.11
CA VAL A 214 -9.49 -10.30 -0.16
C VAL A 214 -10.02 -8.89 -0.34
N GLU A 215 -11.29 -8.67 0.01
CA GLU A 215 -11.90 -7.33 0.02
C GLU A 215 -11.12 -6.38 0.92
N ALA A 216 -10.77 -6.82 2.14
CA ALA A 216 -10.04 -6.00 3.11
C ALA A 216 -8.65 -5.59 2.60
N PHE A 217 -7.84 -6.53 2.11
CA PHE A 217 -6.52 -6.21 1.54
C PHE A 217 -6.60 -5.27 0.33
N THR A 218 -7.53 -5.56 -0.59
CA THR A 218 -7.71 -4.80 -1.83
C THR A 218 -8.12 -3.35 -1.53
N GLN A 219 -9.02 -3.16 -0.57
CA GLN A 219 -9.49 -1.85 -0.14
C GLN A 219 -8.41 -1.10 0.65
N ALA A 220 -7.75 -1.76 1.60
CA ALA A 220 -6.75 -1.13 2.45
C ALA A 220 -5.55 -0.61 1.64
N SER A 221 -5.07 -1.39 0.66
CA SER A 221 -3.99 -0.98 -0.25
C SER A 221 -4.36 0.27 -1.05
N ALA A 222 -5.58 0.33 -1.60
CA ALA A 222 -6.05 1.50 -2.35
C ALA A 222 -6.19 2.74 -1.46
N ASP A 223 -6.77 2.60 -0.28
CA ASP A 223 -7.02 3.72 0.63
C ASP A 223 -5.73 4.33 1.20
N LEU A 224 -4.72 3.52 1.50
CA LEU A 224 -3.43 4.01 1.96
C LEU A 224 -2.68 4.82 0.90
N VAL A 225 -2.77 4.39 -0.37
CA VAL A 225 -2.20 5.16 -1.48
C VAL A 225 -2.93 6.50 -1.63
N VAL A 226 -4.26 6.52 -1.55
CA VAL A 226 -5.03 7.77 -1.61
C VAL A 226 -4.67 8.68 -0.44
N PHE A 227 -4.56 8.15 0.78
CA PHE A 227 -4.15 8.91 1.96
C PHE A 227 -2.78 9.57 1.75
N HIS A 228 -1.79 8.81 1.29
CA HIS A 228 -0.45 9.34 1.07
C HIS A 228 -0.40 10.39 -0.04
N ASP A 229 -0.99 10.09 -1.21
CA ASP A 229 -1.02 11.03 -2.33
C ASP A 229 -1.64 12.37 -1.87
N ASN A 230 -2.76 12.34 -1.14
CA ASN A 230 -3.37 13.56 -0.62
C ASN A 230 -2.45 14.33 0.34
N VAL A 231 -1.81 13.64 1.28
CA VAL A 231 -0.89 14.28 2.24
C VAL A 231 0.28 14.94 1.51
N VAL A 232 0.88 14.28 0.52
CA VAL A 232 2.04 14.79 -0.20
C VAL A 232 1.68 16.00 -1.08
N PHE A 233 0.59 15.91 -1.83
CA PHE A 233 0.13 17.03 -2.65
C PHE A 233 -0.36 18.22 -1.79
N GLU A 234 -0.92 17.98 -0.60
CA GLU A 234 -1.27 19.03 0.37
C GLU A 234 -0.01 19.70 0.95
N ALA A 235 0.97 18.91 1.38
CA ALA A 235 2.23 19.39 1.94
C ALA A 235 2.98 20.36 1.00
N LEU A 236 2.81 20.16 -0.32
CA LEU A 236 3.48 20.94 -1.36
C LEU A 236 2.57 21.98 -2.02
N ASN A 237 1.44 22.33 -1.39
CA ASN A 237 0.47 23.31 -1.89
C ASN A 237 0.06 23.06 -3.35
N SER A 238 -0.06 21.78 -3.71
CA SER A 238 -0.29 21.30 -5.08
C SER A 238 -1.53 20.40 -5.16
N THR A 239 -2.46 20.52 -4.22
CA THR A 239 -3.63 19.64 -4.12
C THR A 239 -4.48 19.58 -5.39
N ASP A 240 -4.52 20.67 -6.17
CA ASP A 240 -5.29 20.75 -7.41
C ASP A 240 -4.64 20.05 -8.60
N ASN A 241 -3.40 19.58 -8.42
CA ASN A 241 -2.70 18.78 -9.41
C ASN A 241 -3.02 17.28 -9.29
N TYR A 242 -3.59 16.84 -8.17
CA TYR A 242 -4.05 15.47 -7.96
C TYR A 242 -5.58 15.39 -8.00
N LEU A 243 -6.09 14.69 -9.00
CA LEU A 243 -7.51 14.43 -9.17
C LEU A 243 -7.78 12.93 -9.05
N ARG A 244 -8.53 12.53 -8.03
CA ARG A 244 -9.06 11.18 -7.88
C ARG A 244 -10.55 11.19 -8.21
N ILE A 245 -10.98 10.39 -9.19
CA ILE A 245 -12.40 10.18 -9.52
C ILE A 245 -12.76 8.74 -9.14
N GLN A 246 -13.72 8.59 -8.24
CA GLN A 246 -14.12 7.32 -7.65
C GLN A 246 -15.61 7.39 -7.24
N ASP A 247 -16.38 6.33 -7.53
CA ASP A 247 -17.72 6.15 -6.94
C ASP A 247 -17.60 5.39 -5.62
N GLU A 248 -18.21 5.87 -4.55
CA GLU A 248 -18.20 5.19 -3.24
C GLU A 248 -19.58 4.60 -2.88
N ASN A 249 -20.47 4.47 -3.86
CA ASN A 249 -21.90 4.20 -3.65
C ASN A 249 -22.43 3.04 -4.51
N LEU A 250 -21.56 2.15 -5.00
CA LEU A 250 -22.00 0.98 -5.76
C LEU A 250 -22.81 0.04 -4.86
N THR A 251 -23.89 -0.57 -5.38
CA THR A 251 -24.72 -1.50 -4.59
C THR A 251 -25.18 -2.68 -5.42
N GLY A 252 -25.35 -3.84 -4.80
CA GLY A 252 -25.84 -5.05 -5.48
C GLY A 252 -24.88 -5.51 -6.56
N ASP A 253 -25.39 -5.87 -7.74
CA ASP A 253 -24.58 -6.36 -8.87
C ASP A 253 -23.53 -5.35 -9.34
N LEU A 254 -23.74 -4.04 -9.14
CA LEU A 254 -22.80 -2.99 -9.53
C LEU A 254 -21.48 -3.06 -8.75
N ALA A 255 -21.51 -3.55 -7.50
CA ALA A 255 -20.33 -3.70 -6.68
C ALA A 255 -19.50 -4.95 -7.03
N SER A 256 -20.03 -5.84 -7.88
CA SER A 256 -19.32 -7.04 -8.31
C SER A 256 -18.38 -6.75 -9.48
N THR A 257 -17.16 -7.26 -9.39
CA THR A 257 -16.13 -7.11 -10.41
C THR A 257 -16.29 -8.05 -11.61
N ASP A 258 -17.17 -9.05 -11.54
CA ASP A 258 -17.29 -10.10 -12.56
C ASP A 258 -18.71 -10.41 -13.04
N ILE A 259 -19.75 -9.75 -12.51
CA ILE A 259 -21.12 -9.87 -13.01
C ILE A 259 -21.28 -9.10 -14.34
N ALA A 260 -20.90 -9.75 -15.44
CA ALA A 260 -21.00 -9.21 -16.79
C ALA A 260 -22.36 -9.45 -17.47
N THR A 261 -23.47 -9.17 -16.78
CA THR A 261 -24.79 -9.18 -17.44
C THR A 261 -24.99 -7.89 -18.23
N LYS A 262 -25.78 -7.94 -19.32
CA LYS A 262 -26.07 -6.74 -20.12
C LYS A 262 -26.61 -5.59 -19.25
N GLN A 263 -27.56 -5.91 -18.37
CA GLN A 263 -28.14 -4.93 -17.44
C GLN A 263 -27.07 -4.29 -16.54
N ASN A 264 -26.22 -5.11 -15.91
CA ASN A 264 -25.18 -4.60 -15.00
C ASN A 264 -24.15 -3.74 -15.75
N LEU A 265 -23.73 -4.15 -16.94
CA LEU A 265 -22.79 -3.37 -17.76
C LEU A 265 -23.41 -2.04 -18.22
N ASP A 266 -24.67 -2.05 -18.65
CA ASP A 266 -25.40 -0.82 -19.02
C ASP A 266 -25.57 0.11 -17.81
N ASP A 267 -25.78 -0.44 -16.60
CA ASP A 267 -25.89 0.35 -15.38
C ASP A 267 -24.53 0.90 -14.90
N LEU A 268 -23.42 0.17 -15.09
CA LEU A 268 -22.07 0.68 -14.87
C LEU A 268 -21.74 1.86 -15.79
N VAL A 269 -22.21 1.84 -17.04
CA VAL A 269 -22.09 2.99 -17.95
C VAL A 269 -22.81 4.21 -17.38
N LYS A 270 -24.03 4.04 -16.87
CA LYS A 270 -24.78 5.14 -16.22
C LYS A 270 -24.09 5.68 -14.98
N VAL A 271 -23.45 4.82 -14.18
CA VAL A 271 -22.63 5.25 -13.04
C VAL A 271 -21.49 6.13 -13.53
N GLY A 272 -20.76 5.71 -14.57
CA GLY A 272 -19.69 6.51 -15.17
C GLY A 272 -20.18 7.85 -15.72
N GLU A 273 -21.36 7.89 -16.35
CA GLU A 273 -21.98 9.13 -16.83
C GLU A 273 -22.36 10.06 -15.67
N ARG A 274 -22.95 9.51 -14.60
CA ARG A 274 -23.31 10.25 -13.37
C ARG A 274 -22.08 10.83 -12.69
N LEU A 275 -21.01 10.06 -12.56
CA LEU A 275 -19.77 10.49 -11.90
C LEU A 275 -19.20 11.77 -12.50
N LEU A 276 -19.42 12.04 -13.78
CA LEU A 276 -18.99 13.28 -14.42
C LEU A 276 -19.71 14.50 -13.84
N ASP A 277 -20.96 14.35 -13.44
CA ASP A 277 -21.79 15.44 -12.94
C ASP A 277 -21.80 15.52 -11.41
N ASP A 278 -21.24 14.51 -10.73
CA ASP A 278 -21.01 14.53 -9.29
C ASP A 278 -19.96 15.60 -8.91
N SER A 279 -20.10 16.13 -7.68
CA SER A 279 -19.17 17.11 -7.13
C SER A 279 -17.77 16.51 -6.99
N VAL A 280 -16.76 17.29 -7.37
CA VAL A 280 -15.37 16.87 -7.14
C VAL A 280 -15.15 16.71 -5.64
N SER A 281 -14.54 15.59 -5.25
CA SER A 281 -14.32 15.23 -3.86
C SER A 281 -12.84 14.97 -3.60
N ARG A 282 -12.41 15.17 -2.36
CA ARG A 282 -11.03 14.96 -1.91
C ARG A 282 -11.04 14.32 -0.54
N MET A 283 -10.04 13.50 -0.25
CA MET A 283 -9.83 13.01 1.10
C MET A 283 -9.45 14.19 2.01
N ASN A 284 -10.24 14.39 3.06
CA ASN A 284 -9.90 15.31 4.12
C ASN A 284 -8.72 14.71 4.91
N SER A 285 -7.55 15.34 4.84
CA SER A 285 -6.35 14.82 5.50
C SER A 285 -6.45 14.77 7.02
N THR A 286 -7.43 15.45 7.62
CA THR A 286 -7.67 15.43 9.07
C THR A 286 -8.48 14.21 9.48
N THR A 287 -9.60 13.95 8.79
CA THR A 287 -10.55 12.88 9.14
C THR A 287 -10.26 11.56 8.42
N GLY A 288 -9.54 11.61 7.29
CA GLY A 288 -9.33 10.48 6.39
C GLY A 288 -10.55 10.15 5.52
N VAL A 289 -11.62 10.96 5.59
CA VAL A 289 -12.87 10.75 4.87
C VAL A 289 -12.86 11.54 3.57
N VAL A 290 -13.41 10.95 2.49
CA VAL A 290 -13.59 11.64 1.21
C VAL A 290 -14.81 12.56 1.29
N GLU A 291 -14.61 13.85 1.03
CA GLU A 291 -15.63 14.88 1.16
C GLU A 291 -15.67 15.74 -0.11
N PRO A 292 -16.86 16.22 -0.55
CA PRO A 292 -16.96 17.18 -1.65
C PRO A 292 -16.17 18.46 -1.35
N ILE A 293 -15.46 18.98 -2.35
CA ILE A 293 -14.73 20.25 -2.23
C ILE A 293 -15.74 21.40 -2.34
N PRO A 294 -15.87 22.29 -1.34
CA PRO A 294 -16.71 23.47 -1.44
C PRO A 294 -16.34 24.31 -2.66
N ASP A 295 -17.34 24.67 -3.48
CA ASP A 295 -17.17 25.45 -4.72
C ASP A 295 -16.21 24.81 -5.76
N GLY A 296 -15.87 23.53 -5.63
CA GLY A 296 -14.92 22.82 -6.49
C GLY A 296 -15.44 22.53 -7.91
N GLY A 297 -16.75 22.62 -8.12
CA GLY A 297 -17.45 22.26 -9.35
C GLY A 297 -17.65 20.74 -9.51
N THR A 298 -18.06 20.32 -10.70
CA THR A 298 -18.24 18.89 -11.02
C THR A 298 -16.94 18.25 -11.49
N ASN A 299 -16.85 16.91 -11.46
CA ASN A 299 -15.73 16.18 -12.07
C ASN A 299 -15.54 16.57 -13.55
N ARG A 300 -16.64 16.79 -14.29
CA ARG A 300 -16.62 17.25 -15.68
C ARG A 300 -15.95 18.62 -15.82
N ASP A 301 -16.22 19.55 -14.92
CA ASP A 301 -15.60 20.88 -14.95
C ASP A 301 -14.10 20.80 -14.69
N VAL A 302 -13.67 19.96 -13.74
CA VAL A 302 -12.25 19.75 -13.44
C VAL A 302 -11.54 19.08 -14.62
N LEU A 303 -12.12 18.04 -15.22
CA LEU A 303 -11.56 17.38 -16.40
C LEU A 303 -11.41 18.34 -17.59
N LYS A 304 -12.34 19.27 -17.79
CA LYS A 304 -12.19 20.34 -18.81
C LYS A 304 -10.98 21.25 -18.50
N ARG A 305 -10.76 21.61 -17.24
CA ARG A 305 -9.59 22.38 -16.81
C ARG A 305 -8.29 21.62 -17.09
N TYR A 306 -8.24 20.33 -16.75
CA TYR A 306 -7.08 19.47 -17.02
C TYR A 306 -6.79 19.35 -18.52
N ASN A 307 -7.82 19.10 -19.33
CA ASN A 307 -7.66 19.01 -20.79
C ASN A 307 -7.10 20.31 -21.38
N PHE A 308 -7.56 21.47 -20.88
CA PHE A 308 -7.02 22.76 -21.30
C PHE A 308 -5.53 22.90 -20.99
N VAL A 309 -5.09 22.50 -19.79
CA VAL A 309 -3.66 22.48 -19.39
C VAL A 309 -2.86 21.55 -20.30
N VAL A 310 -3.32 20.32 -20.52
CA VAL A 310 -2.65 19.34 -21.39
C VAL A 310 -2.53 19.87 -22.83
N GLN A 311 -3.60 20.42 -23.38
CA GLN A 311 -3.60 20.95 -24.74
C GLN A 311 -2.64 22.14 -24.89
N ILE A 312 -2.58 23.03 -23.90
CA ILE A 312 -1.60 24.12 -23.87
C ILE A 312 -0.18 23.56 -23.83
N THR A 313 0.09 22.59 -22.95
CA THR A 313 1.42 21.97 -22.83
C THR A 313 1.84 21.32 -24.15
N VAL A 314 0.96 20.54 -24.79
CA VAL A 314 1.23 19.94 -26.11
C VAL A 314 1.50 21.03 -27.16
N ASN A 315 0.69 22.09 -27.19
CA ASN A 315 0.86 23.22 -28.12
C ASN A 315 2.17 24.00 -27.87
N ILE A 316 2.60 24.14 -26.61
CA ILE A 316 3.86 24.79 -26.24
C ILE A 316 5.04 23.88 -26.63
N CYS A 317 4.99 22.58 -26.33
CA CYS A 317 6.05 21.63 -26.67
C CYS A 317 6.23 21.48 -28.19
N THR A 318 5.14 21.42 -28.94
CA THR A 318 5.17 21.39 -30.41
C THR A 318 5.74 22.69 -31.01
N LYS A 319 5.43 23.86 -30.44
CA LYS A 319 6.04 25.15 -30.85
C LYS A 319 7.48 25.32 -30.36
N SER A 320 7.85 24.76 -29.21
CA SER A 320 9.20 24.83 -28.62
C SER A 320 10.23 24.06 -29.46
N ARG A 321 9.86 22.91 -30.04
CA ARG A 321 10.69 22.21 -31.04
C ARG A 321 11.04 23.08 -32.26
N PHE A 322 10.26 24.12 -32.55
CA PHE A 322 10.50 25.05 -33.66
C PHE A 322 11.28 26.33 -33.30
N ASN A 323 11.43 26.71 -32.03
CA ASN A 323 12.13 27.96 -31.66
C ASN A 323 12.77 27.89 -30.26
N LYS A 324 14.04 27.45 -30.19
CA LYS A 324 14.81 27.23 -28.96
C LYS A 324 15.10 28.50 -28.13
N ILE A 325 14.94 29.71 -28.69
CA ILE A 325 15.38 30.98 -28.06
C ILE A 325 14.22 31.75 -27.39
N GLN A 326 12.96 31.57 -27.79
CA GLN A 326 11.82 32.26 -27.15
C GLN A 326 11.27 31.55 -25.90
N PHE A 327 11.68 30.31 -25.64
CA PHE A 327 11.18 29.47 -24.54
C PHE A 327 11.56 30.04 -23.15
N ILE A 328 12.75 30.62 -23.02
CA ILE A 328 13.25 31.22 -21.76
C ILE A 328 12.45 32.46 -21.34
N PHE A 329 11.92 33.23 -22.30
CA PHE A 329 11.16 34.45 -22.02
C PHE A 329 9.69 34.19 -21.66
N LYS A 330 9.06 33.12 -22.21
CA LYS A 330 7.65 32.82 -21.94
C LYS A 330 7.42 32.05 -20.64
N CYS A 331 8.38 31.23 -20.19
CA CYS A 331 8.29 30.58 -18.87
C CYS A 331 8.29 31.61 -17.72
N ARG A 332 9.00 32.73 -17.84
CA ARG A 332 8.95 33.82 -16.86
C ARG A 332 7.56 34.47 -16.76
N PHE A 333 6.78 34.48 -17.83
CA PHE A 333 5.44 35.11 -17.85
C PHE A 333 4.37 34.23 -17.18
N ALA A 334 4.47 32.89 -17.29
CA ALA A 334 3.61 31.96 -16.57
C ALA A 334 3.91 31.93 -15.06
N GLN A 335 5.18 32.17 -14.69
CA GLN A 335 5.63 32.29 -13.30
C GLN A 335 5.08 33.58 -12.65
N GLN A 336 5.05 34.68 -13.40
CA GLN A 336 4.51 35.97 -12.96
C GLN A 336 3.00 35.95 -12.65
N LEU A 337 2.23 35.12 -13.36
CA LEU A 337 0.78 34.93 -13.11
C LEU A 337 0.49 34.06 -11.86
N SER A 338 1.42 33.19 -11.48
CA SER A 338 1.34 32.40 -10.23
C SER A 338 1.70 33.27 -9.02
N ASP A 339 2.71 34.11 -9.15
CA ASP A 339 3.18 34.99 -8.06
C ASP A 339 2.19 36.16 -7.79
N GLU A 340 1.48 36.66 -8.80
CA GLU A 340 0.40 37.66 -8.61
C GLU A 340 -0.83 37.09 -7.85
N ARG A 341 -1.06 35.76 -7.88
CA ARG A 341 -2.11 35.13 -7.06
C ARG A 341 -1.71 35.05 -5.59
N LYS A 342 -0.46 34.69 -5.28
CA LYS A 342 0.07 34.65 -3.90
C LYS A 342 0.02 36.03 -3.21
N LEU A 343 0.20 37.11 -3.97
CA LEU A 343 0.12 38.49 -3.46
C LEU A 343 -1.33 38.97 -3.19
N ARG A 344 -2.35 38.37 -3.81
CA ARG A 344 -3.75 38.74 -3.55
C ARG A 344 -4.34 38.07 -2.32
N GLU A 345 -3.82 36.92 -1.90
CA GLU A 345 -4.28 36.21 -0.69
C GLU A 345 -3.60 36.70 0.61
N SER A 346 -2.48 37.43 0.49
CA SER A 346 -1.77 38.04 1.62
C SER A 346 -2.41 39.32 2.18
N ASN A 347 -3.42 39.90 1.53
CA ASN A 347 -3.98 41.21 1.90
C ASN A 347 -5.36 41.14 2.58
N ASN A 348 -5.56 40.15 3.46
CA ASN A 348 -6.70 40.17 4.37
C ASN A 348 -6.24 39.84 5.80
N THR A 349 -5.63 40.83 6.45
CA THR A 349 -5.37 40.82 7.89
C THR A 349 -6.09 42.00 8.51
N ASP A 350 -7.10 41.72 9.35
CA ASP A 350 -7.35 42.45 10.59
C ASP A 350 -8.39 41.72 11.43
N GLY A 351 -7.98 41.33 12.64
CA GLY A 351 -8.83 40.60 13.58
C GLY A 351 -8.06 40.04 14.78
N LYS A 352 -7.37 40.92 15.50
CA LYS A 352 -6.62 40.58 16.72
C LYS A 352 -7.60 40.29 17.86
N VAL A 353 -7.84 39.00 18.15
CA VAL A 353 -8.56 38.57 19.36
C VAL A 353 -7.54 38.03 20.35
N MET A 354 -7.40 38.71 21.49
CA MET A 354 -6.67 38.21 22.65
C MET A 354 -7.45 37.02 23.24
N THR A 355 -6.81 35.86 23.34
CA THR A 355 -7.30 34.75 24.17
C THR A 355 -6.31 34.48 25.28
N THR A 356 -6.85 34.47 26.49
CA THR A 356 -6.20 34.25 27.78
C THR A 356 -5.59 32.86 27.90
N ASP A 357 -4.36 32.82 28.41
CA ASP A 357 -3.62 31.60 28.75
C ASP A 357 -4.34 30.74 29.79
N ILE A 358 -4.50 29.45 29.49
CA ILE A 358 -4.77 28.39 30.47
C ILE A 358 -3.55 27.47 30.46
N PRO A 359 -2.86 27.25 31.59
CA PRO A 359 -1.66 26.42 31.60
C PRO A 359 -2.01 24.94 31.43
N THR A 360 -1.51 24.32 30.37
CA THR A 360 -1.52 22.87 30.16
C THR A 360 -0.55 22.20 31.11
N SER A 361 -0.97 21.06 31.66
CA SER A 361 -0.27 20.30 32.68
C SER A 361 1.12 19.84 32.24
N ASN A 362 2.07 19.94 33.18
CA ASN A 362 3.44 19.42 33.13
C ASN A 362 3.54 18.02 32.50
N ARG A 363 3.94 17.95 31.21
CA ARG A 363 4.61 16.79 30.63
C ARG A 363 6.07 16.83 31.08
N ALA A 364 6.49 15.95 31.97
CA ALA A 364 7.91 15.61 32.09
C ALA A 364 8.26 14.68 30.90
N GLY A 365 8.42 15.27 29.71
CA GLY A 365 8.68 14.55 28.46
C GLY A 365 10.17 14.52 28.10
N LEU A 366 10.60 13.45 27.44
CA LEU A 366 11.82 13.42 26.64
C LEU A 366 11.83 14.62 25.68
N PRO A 367 13.02 15.14 25.28
CA PRO A 367 13.07 16.26 24.35
C PRO A 367 12.29 15.94 23.06
N PRO A 368 11.68 16.95 22.41
CA PRO A 368 10.93 16.72 21.17
C PRO A 368 11.80 16.00 20.13
N PRO A 369 11.21 15.27 19.17
CA PRO A 369 11.94 14.45 18.20
C PRO A 369 12.98 15.21 17.35
N SER A 370 13.05 16.54 17.46
CA SER A 370 13.89 17.46 16.70
C SER A 370 15.28 17.74 17.31
N VAL A 371 15.76 16.95 18.28
CA VAL A 371 17.11 17.15 18.85
C VAL A 371 18.16 17.04 17.73
N GLY A 372 18.68 18.18 17.27
CA GLY A 372 19.68 18.27 16.21
C GLY A 372 19.17 18.50 14.78
N ASN A 373 17.95 19.03 14.59
CA ASN A 373 17.31 19.28 13.28
C ASN A 373 16.86 18.04 12.49
N LEU A 374 16.99 16.83 13.04
CA LEU A 374 16.51 15.59 12.42
C LEU A 374 15.19 15.13 13.05
N ILE A 375 14.35 14.42 12.27
CA ILE A 375 13.17 13.69 12.72
C ILE A 375 13.52 12.20 12.68
N THR A 376 13.50 11.54 13.83
CA THR A 376 13.76 10.10 13.91
C THR A 376 12.46 9.30 13.85
N ILE A 377 12.44 8.25 13.03
CA ILE A 377 11.32 7.32 12.90
C ILE A 377 11.84 5.90 13.05
N LEU A 378 11.27 5.16 14.00
CA LEU A 378 11.44 3.73 14.12
C LEU A 378 10.16 3.04 13.65
N SER A 379 10.28 2.16 12.66
CA SER A 379 9.20 1.33 12.13
C SER A 379 9.50 -0.14 12.36
N ILE A 380 8.49 -0.89 12.82
CA ILE A 380 8.60 -2.32 13.08
C ILE A 380 7.45 -3.02 12.37
N ASP A 381 7.77 -4.01 11.55
CA ASP A 381 6.78 -4.81 10.82
C ASP A 381 6.04 -5.80 11.74
N GLY A 382 4.84 -6.20 11.32
CA GLY A 382 4.10 -7.29 11.96
C GLY A 382 4.61 -8.68 11.54
N GLY A 383 4.59 -9.65 12.47
CA GLY A 383 5.08 -11.00 12.14
C GLY A 383 4.92 -12.08 13.22
N GLY A 384 4.03 -11.87 14.20
CA GLY A 384 3.83 -12.82 15.31
C GLY A 384 5.11 -13.07 16.10
N ILE A 385 5.45 -14.34 16.35
CA ILE A 385 6.66 -14.71 17.11
C ILE A 385 7.96 -14.25 16.45
N ARG A 386 7.95 -13.98 15.14
CA ARG A 386 9.12 -13.47 14.41
C ARG A 386 9.50 -12.05 14.83
N GLY A 387 8.65 -11.37 15.61
CA GLY A 387 9.01 -10.13 16.33
C GLY A 387 10.24 -10.26 17.23
N ILE A 388 10.69 -11.49 17.54
CA ILE A 388 12.00 -11.75 18.16
C ILE A 388 13.15 -11.15 17.33
N ILE A 389 13.11 -11.25 16.00
CA ILE A 389 14.16 -10.76 15.10
C ILE A 389 14.38 -9.25 15.30
N PRO A 390 13.37 -8.37 15.09
CA PRO A 390 13.53 -6.95 15.36
C PRO A 390 13.77 -6.67 16.85
N GLY A 391 13.26 -7.50 17.77
CA GLY A 391 13.57 -7.40 19.20
C GLY A 391 15.06 -7.55 19.54
N VAL A 392 15.78 -8.44 18.87
CA VAL A 392 17.24 -8.59 19.01
C VAL A 392 17.97 -7.35 18.47
N ILE A 393 17.55 -6.83 17.31
CA ILE A 393 18.13 -5.61 16.75
C ILE A 393 17.92 -4.41 17.67
N LEU A 394 16.71 -4.26 18.23
CA LEU A 394 16.39 -3.20 19.19
C LEU A 394 17.18 -3.32 20.48
N LYS A 395 17.37 -4.55 21.00
CA LYS A 395 18.24 -4.80 22.15
C LYS A 395 19.67 -4.33 21.88
N TYR A 396 20.19 -4.57 20.68
CA TYR A 396 21.51 -4.08 20.28
C TYR A 396 21.54 -2.55 20.20
N LEU A 397 20.59 -1.94 19.48
CA LEU A 397 20.49 -0.49 19.35
C LEU A 397 20.36 0.21 20.71
N GLU A 398 19.54 -0.34 21.61
CA GLU A 398 19.40 0.15 22.98
C GLU A 398 20.74 0.03 23.74
N SER A 399 21.50 -1.05 23.55
CA SER A 399 22.80 -1.20 24.22
C SER A 399 23.85 -0.20 23.75
N GLU A 400 23.85 0.16 22.46
CA GLU A 400 24.74 1.20 21.91
C GLU A 400 24.29 2.60 22.38
N LEU A 401 22.98 2.87 22.40
CA LEU A 401 22.43 4.10 22.95
C LEU A 401 22.69 4.21 24.46
N GLN A 402 22.55 3.12 25.21
CA GLN A 402 22.91 3.08 26.63
C GLN A 402 24.41 3.25 26.81
N TYR A 403 25.27 2.71 25.95
CA TYR A 403 26.72 2.99 26.00
C TYR A 403 27.00 4.49 25.85
N ILE A 404 26.27 5.17 24.97
CA ILE A 404 26.32 6.64 24.80
C ILE A 404 25.69 7.38 26.00
N ILE A 405 24.61 6.84 26.58
CA ILE A 405 23.82 7.45 27.67
C ILE A 405 24.35 7.11 29.07
N LEU A 406 25.22 6.11 29.25
CA LEU A 406 25.78 5.65 30.54
C LEU A 406 26.75 6.65 31.20
N ALA A 407 26.60 7.94 30.89
CA ALA A 407 26.76 9.06 31.83
C ALA A 407 25.50 9.31 32.72
N SER A 408 24.41 8.55 32.60
CA SER A 408 23.26 8.58 33.53
C SER A 408 22.36 7.34 33.38
N ASN A 409 22.14 6.63 34.50
CA ASN A 409 21.45 5.35 34.63
C ASN A 409 19.96 5.33 34.22
N ARG A 410 19.52 4.25 33.55
CA ARG A 410 18.71 3.12 34.08
C ARG A 410 18.12 2.29 32.92
N THR A 411 18.34 0.97 32.97
CA THR A 411 17.86 -0.05 32.01
C THR A 411 16.49 -0.60 32.39
N VAL A 412 15.61 -0.86 31.41
CA VAL A 412 14.39 -1.68 31.57
C VAL A 412 14.45 -2.83 30.57
N CYS A 413 14.45 -4.07 31.06
CA CYS A 413 14.58 -5.28 30.26
C CYS A 413 13.22 -6.00 30.20
N PHE A 414 12.70 -6.29 29.00
CA PHE A 414 11.50 -7.11 28.82
C PHE A 414 11.87 -8.60 28.70
N GLN A 415 11.47 -9.41 29.67
CA GLN A 415 11.69 -10.85 29.70
C GLN A 415 10.40 -11.59 29.31
N TRP A 416 10.39 -12.24 28.14
CA TRP A 416 9.25 -13.05 27.68
C TRP A 416 9.38 -14.50 28.17
N CYS A 417 8.29 -15.04 28.73
CA CYS A 417 8.25 -16.36 29.36
C CYS A 417 7.94 -17.49 28.37
N LYS A 418 8.49 -18.68 28.68
CA LYS A 418 8.40 -19.95 27.93
C LYS A 418 6.97 -20.48 27.79
N PHE A 419 6.56 -20.86 26.57
CA PHE A 419 5.43 -21.78 26.34
C PHE A 419 5.92 -23.24 26.33
N ARG A 420 5.22 -24.15 27.02
CA ARG A 420 5.50 -25.59 27.01
C ARG A 420 4.19 -26.39 26.97
N GLY A 421 4.12 -27.37 26.06
CA GLY A 421 3.10 -28.43 26.07
C GLY A 421 3.02 -29.20 24.73
N PRO A 422 3.41 -30.49 24.67
CA PRO A 422 3.38 -31.28 23.44
C PRO A 422 2.10 -32.14 23.39
N PHE A 423 1.10 -31.79 22.57
CA PHE A 423 -0.02 -32.66 22.12
C PHE A 423 -1.01 -31.90 21.18
N ALA A 424 -0.53 -31.12 20.20
CA ALA A 424 -1.40 -30.16 19.47
C ALA A 424 -1.64 -30.42 17.96
N ASP A 425 -0.82 -31.23 17.29
CA ASP A 425 -0.72 -31.11 15.82
C ASP A 425 -1.90 -31.71 15.03
N ILE A 426 -2.64 -32.67 15.60
CA ILE A 426 -3.79 -33.31 14.93
C ILE A 426 -5.12 -32.60 15.26
N ILE A 427 -5.21 -31.88 16.39
CA ILE A 427 -6.43 -31.16 16.81
C ILE A 427 -6.45 -29.71 16.29
N LYS A 428 -5.29 -29.07 16.03
CA LYS A 428 -5.21 -27.71 15.47
C LYS A 428 -5.88 -27.57 14.09
N LYS A 429 -5.74 -28.56 13.21
CA LYS A 429 -6.18 -28.48 11.80
C LYS A 429 -7.71 -28.47 11.63
N SER A 430 -8.46 -29.14 12.50
CA SER A 430 -9.93 -29.19 12.39
C SER A 430 -10.62 -27.97 13.03
N LYS A 431 -10.02 -27.34 14.04
CA LYS A 431 -10.54 -26.11 14.68
C LYS A 431 -10.37 -24.86 13.81
N ALA A 432 -9.24 -24.74 13.11
CA ALA A 432 -8.91 -23.55 12.29
C ALA A 432 -9.87 -23.33 11.10
N LEU A 433 -10.61 -24.35 10.67
CA LEU A 433 -11.63 -24.23 9.61
C LEU A 433 -12.86 -23.42 10.04
N VAL A 434 -13.25 -23.54 11.32
CA VAL A 434 -14.55 -23.04 11.82
C VAL A 434 -14.38 -21.86 12.77
N GLY A 435 -13.24 -21.72 13.45
CA GLY A 435 -12.90 -20.59 14.31
C GLY A 435 -11.43 -20.19 14.20
N PRO A 436 -11.02 -19.08 14.84
CA PRO A 436 -9.63 -18.69 14.86
C PRO A 436 -8.77 -19.79 15.51
N GLN A 437 -7.51 -19.87 15.10
CA GLN A 437 -6.57 -20.87 15.60
C GLN A 437 -6.30 -20.72 17.11
N TYR A 438 -6.37 -19.50 17.63
CA TYR A 438 -6.19 -19.14 19.02
C TYR A 438 -7.38 -18.30 19.53
N ASP A 439 -7.77 -18.46 20.80
CA ASP A 439 -8.88 -17.71 21.41
C ASP A 439 -8.51 -16.26 21.80
N GLY A 440 -7.21 -15.96 21.90
CA GLY A 440 -6.69 -14.64 22.24
C GLY A 440 -6.83 -14.25 23.72
N GLU A 441 -7.44 -15.06 24.58
CA GLU A 441 -7.72 -14.69 25.98
C GLU A 441 -6.42 -14.48 26.78
N TYR A 442 -5.43 -15.36 26.60
CA TYR A 442 -4.12 -15.18 27.25
C TYR A 442 -3.41 -13.90 26.80
N LEU A 443 -3.46 -13.59 25.50
CA LEU A 443 -2.85 -12.36 24.96
C LEU A 443 -3.55 -11.13 25.55
N LYS A 444 -4.88 -11.16 25.61
CA LYS A 444 -5.70 -10.10 26.21
C LYS A 444 -5.38 -9.88 27.68
N ASP A 445 -5.31 -10.94 28.48
CA ASP A 445 -4.96 -10.86 29.89
C ASP A 445 -3.54 -10.30 30.08
N LEU A 446 -2.58 -10.77 29.29
CA LEU A 446 -1.20 -10.32 29.34
C LEU A 446 -1.06 -8.83 28.99
N VAL A 447 -1.63 -8.42 27.85
CA VAL A 447 -1.56 -7.02 27.37
C VAL A 447 -2.28 -6.09 28.35
N THR A 448 -3.46 -6.49 28.85
CA THR A 448 -4.21 -5.69 29.83
C THR A 448 -3.46 -5.58 31.16
N SER A 449 -2.80 -6.65 31.60
CA SER A 449 -1.98 -6.64 32.81
C SER A 449 -0.75 -5.73 32.68
N LEU A 450 -0.08 -5.75 31.53
CA LEU A 450 1.12 -4.95 31.28
C LEU A 450 0.82 -3.46 31.06
N LEU A 451 -0.22 -3.14 30.29
CA LEU A 451 -0.54 -1.76 29.91
C LEU A 451 -1.54 -1.08 30.86
N GLY A 452 -2.29 -1.86 31.64
CA GLY A 452 -3.28 -1.37 32.58
C GLY A 452 -4.31 -0.45 31.91
N THR A 453 -4.40 0.79 32.39
CA THR A 453 -5.33 1.81 31.88
C THR A 453 -4.65 2.83 30.96
N THR A 454 -3.44 2.54 30.50
CA THR A 454 -2.66 3.46 29.67
C THR A 454 -3.40 3.74 28.36
N ARG A 455 -3.58 5.02 28.04
CA ARG A 455 -4.20 5.50 26.80
C ARG A 455 -3.17 5.96 25.78
N LEU A 456 -3.58 6.06 24.53
CA LEU A 456 -2.75 6.50 23.41
C LEU A 456 -2.06 7.85 23.67
N ASN A 457 -2.75 8.81 24.29
CA ASN A 457 -2.17 10.13 24.59
C ASN A 457 -1.06 10.12 25.66
N GLN A 458 -0.92 9.01 26.39
CA GLN A 458 0.03 8.85 27.50
C GLN A 458 1.34 8.19 27.05
N THR A 459 1.50 7.90 25.75
CA THR A 459 2.75 7.35 25.21
C THR A 459 3.90 8.34 25.36
N LEU A 460 5.10 7.84 25.67
CA LEU A 460 6.28 8.68 25.93
C LEU A 460 6.81 9.38 24.68
N THR A 461 6.59 8.75 23.52
CA THR A 461 6.92 9.27 22.20
C THR A 461 5.68 9.23 21.32
N ASN A 462 5.76 9.87 20.16
CA ASN A 462 4.68 9.80 19.20
C ASN A 462 4.64 8.38 18.60
N VAL A 463 3.49 7.72 18.74
CA VAL A 463 3.23 6.39 18.18
C VAL A 463 2.22 6.47 17.05
N VAL A 464 2.38 5.57 16.07
CA VAL A 464 1.50 5.35 14.93
C VAL A 464 1.27 3.85 14.80
N ILE A 465 0.03 3.40 15.04
CA ILE A 465 -0.33 1.99 15.06
C ILE A 465 -1.46 1.77 14.02
N PRO A 466 -1.17 1.13 12.87
CA PRO A 466 -2.19 0.81 11.88
C PRO A 466 -3.07 -0.34 12.38
N THR A 467 -4.35 -0.28 12.04
CA THR A 467 -5.33 -1.36 12.20
C THR A 467 -6.28 -1.30 11.00
N PHE A 468 -7.13 -2.32 10.82
CA PHE A 468 -8.17 -2.28 9.80
C PHE A 468 -9.54 -2.52 10.44
N ASP A 469 -10.50 -1.64 10.21
CA ASP A 469 -11.86 -1.79 10.72
C ASP A 469 -12.72 -2.54 9.68
N ILE A 470 -13.16 -3.74 10.03
CA ILE A 470 -13.88 -4.62 9.10
C ILE A 470 -15.33 -4.20 8.88
N LYS A 471 -15.86 -3.36 9.77
CA LYS A 471 -17.24 -2.88 9.71
C LYS A 471 -17.35 -1.73 8.71
N THR A 472 -16.37 -0.83 8.72
CA THR A 472 -16.26 0.26 7.73
C THR A 472 -15.47 -0.13 6.48
N MET A 473 -14.75 -1.25 6.52
CA MET A 473 -13.83 -1.69 5.46
C MET A 473 -12.75 -0.65 5.17
N GLN A 474 -12.19 -0.02 6.20
CA GLN A 474 -11.19 1.04 6.07
C GLN A 474 -10.03 0.87 7.06
N PRO A 475 -8.81 1.30 6.69
CA PRO A 475 -7.72 1.44 7.63
C PRO A 475 -8.06 2.42 8.76
N VAL A 476 -7.78 2.03 10.01
CA VAL A 476 -7.84 2.93 11.17
C VAL A 476 -6.43 3.08 11.72
N ILE A 477 -5.85 4.25 11.50
CA ILE A 477 -4.55 4.61 12.05
C ILE A 477 -4.74 5.25 13.42
N PHE A 478 -4.26 4.59 14.47
CA PHE A 478 -4.17 5.15 15.81
C PHE A 478 -2.86 5.92 15.93
N SER A 479 -2.95 7.23 15.95
CA SER A 479 -1.79 8.10 16.10
C SER A 479 -1.95 9.04 17.28
N SER A 480 -0.93 9.11 18.12
CA SER A 480 -0.84 10.10 19.21
C SER A 480 -0.99 11.54 18.71
N PHE A 481 -0.55 11.84 17.48
CA PHE A 481 -0.73 13.15 16.86
C PHE A 481 -2.20 13.48 16.52
N GLN A 482 -3.04 12.45 16.38
CA GLN A 482 -4.46 12.61 16.02
C GLN A 482 -5.34 12.91 17.21
N VAL A 483 -4.92 12.54 18.43
CA VAL A 483 -5.73 12.67 19.64
C VAL A 483 -6.33 14.07 19.83
N PRO A 484 -5.59 15.19 19.65
CA PRO A 484 -6.17 16.52 19.84
C PRO A 484 -7.34 16.85 18.89
N ARG A 485 -7.37 16.22 17.71
CA ARG A 485 -8.37 16.48 16.66
C ARG A 485 -9.43 15.39 16.54
N ALA A 486 -9.12 14.18 17.01
CA ALA A 486 -10.01 13.03 17.05
C ALA A 486 -9.95 12.36 18.44
N PRO A 487 -10.58 12.95 19.48
CA PRO A 487 -10.53 12.41 20.84
C PRO A 487 -11.05 10.97 20.96
N SER A 488 -11.95 10.55 20.05
CA SER A 488 -12.44 9.17 19.97
C SER A 488 -11.33 8.16 19.67
N LYS A 489 -10.19 8.57 19.09
CA LYS A 489 -9.02 7.72 18.85
C LYS A 489 -8.09 7.60 20.06
N ASP A 490 -8.31 8.37 21.13
CA ASP A 490 -7.55 8.23 22.38
C ASP A 490 -8.04 7.02 23.19
N ALA A 491 -7.89 5.83 22.62
CA ALA A 491 -8.34 4.58 23.19
C ALA A 491 -7.30 3.99 24.17
N LEU A 492 -7.70 2.95 24.92
CA LEU A 492 -6.76 2.17 25.71
C LEU A 492 -5.71 1.54 24.79
N LEU A 493 -4.44 1.65 25.18
CA LEU A 493 -3.34 1.10 24.39
C LEU A 493 -3.44 -0.43 24.29
N SER A 494 -4.03 -1.09 25.31
CA SER A 494 -4.35 -2.51 25.26
C SER A 494 -5.35 -2.88 24.15
N ASP A 495 -6.40 -2.08 23.96
CA ASP A 495 -7.39 -2.30 22.90
C ASP A 495 -6.76 -2.13 21.51
N ILE A 496 -5.92 -1.10 21.36
CA ILE A 496 -5.19 -0.84 20.12
C ILE A 496 -4.22 -2.01 19.81
N CYS A 497 -3.47 -2.48 20.81
CA CYS A 497 -2.55 -3.61 20.68
C CYS A 497 -3.27 -4.92 20.30
N LEU A 498 -4.46 -5.17 20.87
CA LEU A 498 -5.27 -6.33 20.52
C LEU A 498 -5.80 -6.23 19.09
N GLY A 499 -6.28 -5.05 18.68
CA GLY A 499 -6.72 -4.80 17.31
C GLY A 499 -5.61 -5.01 16.28
N THR A 500 -4.45 -4.38 16.46
CA THR A 500 -3.33 -4.51 15.51
C THR A 500 -2.73 -5.90 15.44
N SER A 501 -2.97 -6.75 16.45
CA SER A 501 -2.46 -8.13 16.50
C SER A 501 -3.50 -9.17 16.06
N ALA A 502 -4.75 -8.77 15.81
CA ALA A 502 -5.86 -9.66 15.51
C ALA A 502 -5.80 -10.19 14.06
N ALA A 503 -4.77 -10.99 13.76
CA ALA A 503 -4.52 -11.59 12.45
C ALA A 503 -5.69 -12.50 12.04
N PRO A 504 -6.35 -12.25 10.88
CA PRO A 504 -7.40 -13.11 10.37
C PRO A 504 -6.97 -14.59 10.36
N THR A 505 -7.89 -15.48 10.73
CA THR A 505 -7.68 -16.94 10.93
C THR A 505 -6.83 -17.34 12.15
N TYR A 506 -6.01 -16.45 12.71
CA TYR A 506 -5.17 -16.74 13.88
C TYR A 506 -5.82 -16.31 15.18
N LEU A 507 -6.24 -15.05 15.27
CA LEU A 507 -6.80 -14.43 16.46
C LEU A 507 -8.19 -13.85 16.17
N PRO A 508 -9.08 -13.75 17.18
CA PRO A 508 -10.38 -13.13 16.99
C PRO A 508 -10.25 -11.64 16.70
N ALA A 509 -11.11 -11.11 15.81
CA ALA A 509 -11.26 -9.68 15.62
C ALA A 509 -11.63 -8.98 16.94
N HIS A 510 -11.09 -7.79 17.18
CA HIS A 510 -11.24 -7.06 18.43
C HIS A 510 -12.30 -5.98 18.34
N TYR A 511 -13.29 -6.02 19.23
CA TYR A 511 -14.31 -5.00 19.34
C TYR A 511 -14.11 -4.20 20.63
N PHE A 512 -14.15 -2.88 20.50
CA PHE A 512 -14.31 -1.99 21.65
C PHE A 512 -15.03 -0.70 21.23
N GLN A 513 -15.43 0.08 22.23
CA GLN A 513 -16.05 1.38 22.04
C GLN A 513 -15.26 2.42 22.85
N ASN A 514 -14.97 3.57 22.25
CA ASN A 514 -14.33 4.68 22.93
C ASN A 514 -15.09 5.99 22.61
N GLY A 515 -15.77 6.52 23.63
CA GLY A 515 -16.76 7.58 23.44
C GLY A 515 -17.91 7.13 22.54
N ASP A 516 -18.25 7.95 21.55
CA ASP A 516 -19.35 7.68 20.61
C ASP A 516 -18.93 6.82 19.40
N GLN A 517 -17.66 6.40 19.35
CA GLN A 517 -17.11 5.62 18.23
C GLN A 517 -16.92 4.16 18.61
N GLU A 518 -17.45 3.28 17.77
CA GLU A 518 -17.19 1.84 17.79
C GLU A 518 -16.00 1.49 16.90
N PHE A 519 -15.19 0.52 17.32
CA PHE A 519 -14.05 0.01 16.57
C PHE A 519 -14.19 -1.52 16.41
N ASN A 520 -14.07 -2.01 15.18
CA ASN A 520 -14.19 -3.43 14.81
C ASN A 520 -12.91 -3.90 14.12
N LEU A 521 -11.85 -4.03 14.90
CA LEU A 521 -10.49 -4.06 14.39
C LEU A 521 -9.99 -5.47 14.10
N ILE A 522 -9.22 -5.58 13.02
CA ILE A 522 -8.28 -6.66 12.74
C ILE A 522 -6.88 -6.12 12.50
N ASP A 523 -5.95 -7.06 12.34
CA ASP A 523 -4.51 -6.82 12.20
C ASP A 523 -4.15 -5.67 11.25
N GLY A 524 -3.20 -4.85 11.71
CA GLY A 524 -2.69 -3.70 10.95
C GLY A 524 -1.96 -4.08 9.68
N GLY A 525 -1.41 -5.30 9.58
CA GLY A 525 -0.74 -5.84 8.41
C GLY A 525 -1.65 -5.99 7.19
N ILE A 526 -2.98 -6.06 7.39
CA ILE A 526 -3.96 -5.98 6.29
C ILE A 526 -3.87 -4.65 5.55
N ALA A 527 -3.62 -3.57 6.30
CA ALA A 527 -3.42 -2.25 5.75
C ALA A 527 -1.95 -1.98 5.44
N ALA A 528 -1.09 -2.02 6.45
CA ALA A 528 0.31 -1.67 6.34
C ALA A 528 1.19 -2.73 7.00
N SER A 529 1.63 -3.72 6.22
CA SER A 529 2.58 -4.74 6.67
C SER A 529 3.95 -4.15 7.04
N ASN A 530 4.37 -3.11 6.31
CA ASN A 530 5.47 -2.21 6.68
C ASN A 530 4.92 -0.82 7.01
N PRO A 531 4.83 -0.44 8.30
CA PRO A 531 4.19 0.82 8.71
C PRO A 531 5.05 2.07 8.49
N SER A 532 6.29 1.94 7.99
CA SER A 532 7.20 3.09 7.80
C SER A 532 6.59 4.17 6.91
N PHE A 533 5.87 3.76 5.86
CA PHE A 533 5.15 4.65 4.96
C PHE A 533 4.05 5.44 5.66
N VAL A 534 3.28 4.79 6.53
CA VAL A 534 2.22 5.42 7.31
C VAL A 534 2.82 6.38 8.34
N ALA A 535 3.93 6.00 8.98
CA ALA A 535 4.63 6.84 9.95
C ALA A 535 5.21 8.12 9.30
N ILE A 536 5.88 7.98 8.16
CA ILE A 536 6.40 9.12 7.38
C ILE A 536 5.26 10.06 6.97
N SER A 537 4.15 9.50 6.44
CA SER A 537 2.99 10.28 6.01
C SER A 537 2.35 11.04 7.17
N GLU A 538 2.24 10.41 8.33
CA GLU A 538 1.68 11.03 9.53
C GLU A 538 2.56 12.19 10.03
N VAL A 539 3.89 12.01 10.04
CA VAL A 539 4.83 13.10 10.37
C VAL A 539 4.74 14.24 9.35
N ALA A 540 4.78 13.93 8.05
CA ALA A 540 4.70 14.92 6.98
C ALA A 540 3.42 15.77 7.09
N ARG A 541 2.31 15.14 7.49
CA ARG A 541 1.05 15.83 7.78
C ARG A 541 1.17 16.80 8.96
N GLN A 542 1.89 16.46 10.02
CA GLN A 542 2.08 17.39 11.15
C GLN A 542 2.99 18.56 10.79
N VAL A 543 4.05 18.31 10.02
CA VAL A 543 4.92 19.37 9.47
C VAL A 543 4.08 20.35 8.64
N THR A 544 3.23 19.83 7.75
CA THR A 544 2.33 20.64 6.91
C THR A 544 1.36 21.49 7.72
N LYS A 545 0.86 20.96 8.85
CA LYS A 545 -0.05 21.67 9.75
C LYS A 545 0.65 22.60 10.74
N ALA A 546 1.95 22.85 10.53
CA ALA A 546 2.79 23.71 11.35
C ALA A 546 2.70 23.38 12.85
N ASP A 547 2.70 22.08 13.19
CA ASP A 547 2.81 21.67 14.59
C ASP A 547 4.06 22.31 15.23
N PRO A 548 3.94 22.93 16.43
CA PRO A 548 5.06 23.61 17.07
C PRO A 548 6.30 22.72 17.27
N ASN A 549 6.14 21.40 17.36
CA ASN A 549 7.26 20.46 17.49
C ASN A 549 8.05 20.28 16.19
N PHE A 550 7.51 20.74 15.05
CA PHE A 550 8.10 20.62 13.71
C PHE A 550 8.24 21.98 12.98
N SER A 551 8.05 23.11 13.67
CA SER A 551 7.93 24.44 13.05
C SER A 551 9.16 24.93 12.29
N GLU A 552 10.33 24.32 12.49
CA GLU A 552 11.59 24.66 11.81
C GLU A 552 11.91 23.75 10.61
N ILE A 553 10.99 22.85 10.25
CA ILE A 553 11.18 21.85 9.20
C ILE A 553 10.29 22.19 8.00
N ALA A 554 10.90 22.30 6.82
CA ALA A 554 10.13 22.47 5.59
C ALA A 554 9.31 21.19 5.29
N PRO A 555 8.09 21.31 4.75
CA PRO A 555 7.30 20.15 4.33
C PRO A 555 8.11 19.22 3.42
N LEU A 556 8.11 17.92 3.73
CA LEU A 556 8.80 16.86 2.97
C LEU A 556 10.32 17.10 2.76
N ASP A 557 11.00 17.75 3.70
CA ASP A 557 12.47 17.78 3.76
C ASP A 557 13.00 16.42 4.26
N TYR A 558 12.98 15.37 3.42
CA TYR A 558 13.44 14.02 3.81
C TYR A 558 14.92 13.97 4.21
N GLY A 559 15.72 14.99 3.85
CA GLY A 559 17.09 15.12 4.37
C GLY A 559 17.15 15.25 5.89
N ARG A 560 16.03 15.62 6.52
CA ARG A 560 15.89 15.64 7.97
C ARG A 560 15.28 14.38 8.54
N TYR A 561 14.70 13.48 7.75
CA TYR A 561 14.11 12.25 8.26
C TYR A 561 15.21 11.23 8.42
N LEU A 562 15.30 10.55 9.56
CA LEU A 562 16.15 9.39 9.80
C LEU A 562 15.25 8.22 10.17
N VAL A 563 15.17 7.22 9.30
CA VAL A 563 14.18 6.15 9.35
C VAL A 563 14.86 4.79 9.45
N ILE A 564 14.61 4.10 10.57
CA ILE A 564 14.99 2.71 10.78
C ILE A 564 13.73 1.86 10.60
N SER A 565 13.71 1.01 9.57
CA SER A 565 12.63 0.06 9.31
C SER A 565 13.12 -1.37 9.59
N LEU A 566 12.49 -2.04 10.56
CA LEU A 566 12.85 -3.37 10.99
C LEU A 566 11.79 -4.39 10.56
N GLY A 567 12.22 -5.36 9.75
CA GLY A 567 11.38 -6.45 9.29
C GLY A 567 11.41 -7.68 10.19
N THR A 568 10.45 -8.58 10.01
CA THR A 568 10.34 -9.85 10.77
C THR A 568 10.82 -11.08 10.00
N GLY A 569 11.58 -10.89 8.92
CA GLY A 569 12.05 -12.00 8.09
C GLY A 569 11.00 -12.48 7.06
N THR A 570 11.47 -12.97 5.91
CA THR A 570 10.68 -13.49 4.79
C THR A 570 11.35 -14.75 4.22
N GLN A 571 10.61 -15.51 3.42
CA GLN A 571 11.08 -16.74 2.77
C GLN A 571 11.11 -16.53 1.25
N LYS A 572 12.10 -15.78 0.74
CA LYS A 572 12.19 -15.48 -0.70
C LYS A 572 13.17 -16.39 -1.46
N GLU A 573 14.17 -16.97 -0.78
CA GLU A 573 15.21 -17.77 -1.45
C GLU A 573 14.77 -19.19 -1.87
N GLN A 574 13.60 -19.66 -1.41
CA GLN A 574 13.06 -20.98 -1.80
C GLN A 574 11.69 -20.83 -2.48
N PRO A 575 11.58 -21.02 -3.81
CA PRO A 575 10.32 -20.92 -4.51
C PRO A 575 9.35 -21.99 -4.02
N ARG A 576 8.18 -21.58 -3.51
CA ARG A 576 7.14 -22.50 -3.01
C ARG A 576 6.03 -22.76 -4.03
N TYR A 577 5.83 -21.80 -4.92
CA TYR A 577 4.72 -21.78 -5.86
C TYR A 577 5.25 -21.42 -7.25
N ASP A 578 4.51 -21.83 -8.27
CA ASP A 578 4.70 -21.36 -9.63
C ASP A 578 3.33 -21.15 -10.28
N ALA A 579 3.31 -20.47 -11.43
CA ALA A 579 2.07 -20.14 -12.11
C ALA A 579 1.34 -21.39 -12.62
N GLU A 580 2.04 -22.48 -12.94
CA GLU A 580 1.41 -23.71 -13.41
C GLU A 580 0.64 -24.42 -12.27
N MET A 581 1.21 -24.45 -11.07
CA MET A 581 0.56 -24.90 -9.85
C MET A 581 -0.65 -24.03 -9.56
N ALA A 582 -0.46 -22.71 -9.51
CA ALA A 582 -1.48 -21.74 -9.11
C ALA A 582 -2.64 -21.61 -10.11
N ALA A 583 -2.40 -21.83 -11.40
CA ALA A 583 -3.44 -21.84 -12.44
C ALA A 583 -4.52 -22.91 -12.20
N LYS A 584 -4.23 -23.93 -11.39
CA LYS A 584 -5.15 -25.02 -11.04
C LYS A 584 -5.86 -24.77 -9.70
N TRP A 585 -5.53 -23.69 -8.98
CA TRP A 585 -6.06 -23.43 -7.65
C TRP A 585 -7.43 -22.75 -7.70
N GLY A 586 -8.36 -23.26 -6.88
CA GLY A 586 -9.54 -22.52 -6.45
C GLY A 586 -9.26 -21.78 -5.14
N VAL A 587 -10.31 -21.33 -4.44
CA VAL A 587 -10.19 -20.63 -3.16
C VAL A 587 -9.29 -21.39 -2.18
N LEU A 588 -9.53 -22.69 -1.97
CA LEU A 588 -8.75 -23.48 -1.01
C LEU A 588 -7.25 -23.54 -1.36
N GLY A 589 -6.89 -23.64 -2.64
CA GLY A 589 -5.49 -23.70 -3.06
C GLY A 589 -4.75 -22.37 -2.88
N TRP A 590 -5.44 -21.24 -3.03
CA TRP A 590 -4.85 -19.92 -2.79
C TRP A 590 -4.63 -19.60 -1.31
N LEU A 591 -5.30 -20.33 -0.41
CA LEU A 591 -5.38 -19.98 1.00
C LEU A 591 -4.84 -21.06 1.94
N VAL A 592 -4.78 -22.29 1.47
CA VAL A 592 -4.11 -23.40 2.16
C VAL A 592 -3.34 -24.20 1.13
N ASN A 593 -2.05 -23.91 0.99
CA ASN A 593 -1.14 -24.70 0.18
C ASN A 593 0.25 -24.72 0.80
N ALA A 594 0.93 -25.86 0.70
CA ALA A 594 2.27 -26.06 1.27
C ALA A 594 2.40 -25.68 2.76
N GLY A 595 1.31 -25.72 3.54
CA GLY A 595 1.29 -25.35 4.96
C GLY A 595 1.20 -23.84 5.25
N SER A 596 0.94 -23.02 4.24
CA SER A 596 0.82 -21.56 4.30
C SER A 596 -0.43 -21.09 3.53
N SER A 597 -0.67 -19.77 3.56
CA SER A 597 -1.73 -19.10 2.78
C SER A 597 -1.09 -18.23 1.69
N PRO A 598 -0.88 -18.77 0.47
CA PRO A 598 -0.20 -18.05 -0.62
C PRO A 598 -0.76 -16.66 -0.90
N LEU A 599 -2.08 -16.49 -0.81
CA LEU A 599 -2.75 -15.22 -1.08
C LEU A 599 -2.43 -14.13 -0.04
N ILE A 600 -2.48 -14.50 1.24
CA ILE A 600 -2.14 -13.60 2.35
C ILE A 600 -0.66 -13.26 2.30
N GLU A 601 0.18 -14.27 2.03
CA GLU A 601 1.62 -14.11 1.86
C GLU A 601 1.94 -13.13 0.73
N ALA A 602 1.28 -13.28 -0.42
CA ALA A 602 1.44 -12.38 -1.57
C ALA A 602 1.02 -10.94 -1.25
N PHE A 603 -0.16 -10.71 -0.64
CA PHE A 603 -0.58 -9.36 -0.25
C PHE A 603 0.37 -8.71 0.75
N ASN A 604 0.75 -9.42 1.81
CA ASN A 604 1.66 -8.89 2.83
C ASN A 604 3.03 -8.54 2.23
N GLN A 605 3.56 -9.43 1.39
CA GLN A 605 4.86 -9.25 0.77
C GLN A 605 4.84 -8.12 -0.26
N ALA A 606 3.79 -8.05 -1.09
CA ALA A 606 3.66 -6.99 -2.08
C ALA A 606 3.52 -5.61 -1.43
N SER A 607 2.70 -5.50 -0.38
CA SER A 607 2.56 -4.27 0.41
C SER A 607 3.88 -3.83 1.03
N ALA A 608 4.64 -4.77 1.63
CA ALA A 608 5.92 -4.46 2.25
C ALA A 608 6.97 -4.02 1.20
N ASP A 609 7.11 -4.75 0.10
CA ASP A 609 8.11 -4.49 -0.93
C ASP A 609 7.84 -3.16 -1.67
N LEU A 610 6.57 -2.83 -1.95
CA LEU A 610 6.23 -1.54 -2.57
C LEU A 610 6.54 -0.35 -1.65
N VAL A 611 6.31 -0.48 -0.34
CA VAL A 611 6.71 0.55 0.63
C VAL A 611 8.22 0.73 0.65
N VAL A 612 8.98 -0.38 0.67
CA VAL A 612 10.45 -0.31 0.64
C VAL A 612 10.93 0.33 -0.67
N PHE A 613 10.37 -0.07 -1.82
CA PHE A 613 10.70 0.52 -3.12
C PHE A 613 10.41 2.03 -3.14
N HIS A 614 9.22 2.45 -2.71
CA HIS A 614 8.83 3.85 -2.67
C HIS A 614 9.77 4.68 -1.78
N ASN A 615 10.04 4.21 -0.55
CA ASN A 615 10.94 4.92 0.36
C ASN A 615 12.35 5.07 -0.26
N ASN A 616 12.91 4.01 -0.86
CA ASN A 616 14.23 4.12 -1.51
C ASN A 616 14.23 5.17 -2.63
N VAL A 617 13.21 5.18 -3.50
CA VAL A 617 13.10 6.18 -4.57
C VAL A 617 13.04 7.61 -4.01
N VAL A 618 12.30 7.84 -2.92
CA VAL A 618 12.17 9.18 -2.32
C VAL A 618 13.45 9.63 -1.61
N PHE A 619 14.10 8.76 -0.86
CA PHE A 619 15.37 9.09 -0.20
C PHE A 619 16.52 9.25 -1.20
N GLU A 620 16.52 8.48 -2.30
CA GLU A 620 17.41 8.69 -3.45
C GLU A 620 17.15 10.04 -4.12
N ALA A 621 15.87 10.39 -4.31
CA ALA A 621 15.44 11.66 -4.91
C ALA A 621 15.99 12.91 -4.22
N LEU A 622 16.28 12.78 -2.93
CA LEU A 622 16.71 13.86 -2.06
C LEU A 622 18.16 13.71 -1.59
N ASN A 623 18.96 12.87 -2.25
CA ASN A 623 20.36 12.62 -1.90
C ASN A 623 20.55 12.27 -0.42
N SER A 624 19.60 11.52 0.15
CA SER A 624 19.50 11.19 1.57
C SER A 624 19.35 9.68 1.78
N VAL A 625 19.89 8.87 0.86
CA VAL A 625 19.78 7.40 0.87
C VAL A 625 20.28 6.77 2.18
N ASP A 626 21.24 7.41 2.84
CA ASP A 626 21.82 6.93 4.11
C ASP A 626 20.89 7.17 5.31
N ASN A 627 19.87 8.00 5.14
CA ASN A 627 18.90 8.26 6.18
C ASN A 627 17.77 7.21 6.25
N TYR A 628 17.68 6.29 5.30
CA TYR A 628 16.71 5.19 5.34
C TYR A 628 17.45 3.86 5.35
N ILE A 629 17.28 3.11 6.44
CA ILE A 629 17.79 1.75 6.57
C ILE A 629 16.66 0.76 6.76
N ARG A 630 16.68 -0.33 5.97
CA ARG A 630 15.78 -1.46 6.09
C ARG A 630 16.59 -2.69 6.50
N ILE A 631 16.31 -3.22 7.69
CA ILE A 631 16.96 -4.42 8.21
C ILE A 631 15.96 -5.58 8.12
N GLN A 632 16.24 -6.55 7.25
CA GLN A 632 15.33 -7.63 6.87
C GLN A 632 16.11 -8.89 6.51
N ASP A 633 15.66 -10.05 6.99
CA ASP A 633 16.16 -11.36 6.56
C ASP A 633 15.27 -11.93 5.45
N GLU A 634 15.82 -12.41 4.33
CA GLU A 634 15.02 -13.01 3.23
C GLU A 634 15.17 -14.54 3.13
N THR A 635 15.85 -15.13 4.12
CA THR A 635 16.39 -16.50 4.08
C THR A 635 15.70 -17.44 5.05
N LEU A 636 14.57 -17.02 5.65
CA LEU A 636 13.86 -17.85 6.62
C LEU A 636 13.34 -19.13 5.97
N THR A 637 13.51 -20.26 6.65
CA THR A 637 13.05 -21.57 6.18
C THR A 637 12.50 -22.40 7.33
N GLY A 638 11.71 -23.43 7.00
CA GLY A 638 11.11 -24.34 7.99
C GLY A 638 10.26 -23.60 9.03
N ASP A 639 10.40 -23.99 10.30
CA ASP A 639 9.64 -23.42 11.41
C ASP A 639 9.91 -21.92 11.63
N MET A 640 11.09 -21.42 11.25
CA MET A 640 11.44 -19.99 11.42
C MET A 640 10.60 -19.09 10.51
N ALA A 641 10.15 -19.60 9.37
CA ALA A 641 9.27 -18.87 8.46
C ALA A 641 7.83 -18.75 8.99
N SER A 642 7.44 -19.59 9.97
CA SER A 642 6.12 -19.51 10.59
C SER A 642 6.01 -18.33 11.57
N VAL A 643 4.83 -17.72 11.59
CA VAL A 643 4.45 -16.65 12.52
C VAL A 643 3.92 -17.16 13.86
N ASP A 644 3.71 -18.47 14.02
CA ASP A 644 2.99 -19.06 15.17
C ASP A 644 3.61 -20.32 15.79
N ILE A 645 4.69 -20.88 15.23
CA ILE A 645 5.40 -22.05 15.80
C ILE A 645 6.29 -21.63 16.97
N ALA A 646 5.71 -21.50 18.16
CA ALA A 646 6.39 -21.00 19.36
C ALA A 646 7.18 -22.06 20.17
N THR A 647 7.84 -23.03 19.51
CA THR A 647 8.68 -24.01 20.20
C THR A 647 9.95 -23.33 20.75
N THR A 648 10.49 -23.80 21.88
CA THR A 648 11.69 -23.18 22.47
C THR A 648 12.88 -23.18 21.50
N GLU A 649 13.01 -24.25 20.71
CA GLU A 649 14.00 -24.35 19.64
C GLU A 649 13.77 -23.28 18.58
N ASN A 650 12.56 -23.14 18.04
CA ASN A 650 12.29 -22.13 17.01
C ASN A 650 12.48 -20.70 17.52
N LEU A 651 12.05 -20.39 18.75
CA LEU A 651 12.26 -19.08 19.35
C LEU A 651 13.76 -18.77 19.50
N ASN A 652 14.59 -19.74 19.90
CA ASN A 652 16.05 -19.57 19.97
C ASN A 652 16.68 -19.42 18.58
N ASN A 653 16.17 -20.15 17.57
CA ASN A 653 16.64 -20.01 16.20
C ASN A 653 16.32 -18.61 15.66
N LEU A 654 15.14 -18.05 15.95
CA LEU A 654 14.79 -16.67 15.61
C LEU A 654 15.69 -15.64 16.30
N VAL A 655 16.14 -15.91 17.54
CA VAL A 655 17.17 -15.08 18.20
C VAL A 655 18.48 -15.14 17.41
N ALA A 656 18.94 -16.33 17.05
CA ALA A 656 20.18 -16.51 16.28
C ALA A 656 20.10 -15.84 14.89
N VAL A 657 18.93 -15.85 14.24
CA VAL A 657 18.68 -15.09 13.01
C VAL A 657 18.85 -13.59 13.26
N GLY A 658 18.23 -13.03 14.32
CA GLY A 658 18.39 -11.62 14.66
C GLY A 658 19.83 -11.24 14.99
N GLU A 659 20.58 -12.10 15.68
CA GLU A 659 22.01 -11.89 15.97
C GLU A 659 22.85 -11.92 14.69
N GLY A 660 22.61 -12.90 13.82
CA GLY A 660 23.30 -13.00 12.53
C GLY A 660 22.96 -11.87 11.57
N LEU A 661 21.75 -11.30 11.64
CA LEU A 661 21.32 -10.19 10.80
C LEU A 661 22.11 -8.91 11.07
N LEU A 662 22.61 -8.70 12.29
CA LEU A 662 23.52 -7.59 12.62
C LEU A 662 24.84 -7.67 11.83
N ASP A 663 25.32 -8.88 11.55
CA ASP A 663 26.60 -9.09 10.88
C ASP A 663 26.45 -9.22 9.35
N LYS A 664 25.21 -9.26 8.83
CA LYS A 664 24.94 -9.17 7.40
C LYS A 664 25.25 -7.77 6.85
N PRO A 665 25.67 -7.66 5.58
CA PRO A 665 25.88 -6.36 4.95
C PRO A 665 24.58 -5.55 4.91
N VAL A 666 24.71 -4.23 4.97
CA VAL A 666 23.58 -3.34 4.69
C VAL A 666 23.11 -3.59 3.26
N THR A 667 21.80 -3.73 3.08
CA THR A 667 21.19 -3.90 1.77
C THR A 667 20.26 -2.74 1.43
N ARG A 668 20.07 -2.49 0.13
CA ARG A 668 19.12 -1.52 -0.40
C ARG A 668 18.39 -2.10 -1.60
N VAL A 669 17.20 -1.58 -1.87
CA VAL A 669 16.52 -1.89 -3.13
C VAL A 669 17.25 -1.13 -4.23
N ASN A 670 17.74 -1.87 -5.21
CA ASN A 670 18.15 -1.31 -6.48
C ASN A 670 16.89 -0.81 -7.19
N THR A 671 16.77 0.51 -7.35
CA THR A 671 15.56 1.14 -7.91
C THR A 671 15.39 0.86 -9.41
N ASP A 672 16.37 0.22 -10.06
CA ASP A 672 16.34 -0.13 -11.49
C ASP A 672 15.77 -1.51 -11.71
N THR A 673 16.16 -2.47 -10.88
CA THR A 673 15.78 -3.89 -10.98
C THR A 673 14.65 -4.24 -10.02
N GLY A 674 14.46 -3.46 -8.95
CA GLY A 674 13.58 -3.76 -7.83
C GLY A 674 14.15 -4.81 -6.87
N THR A 675 15.37 -5.30 -7.10
CA THR A 675 16.02 -6.34 -6.29
C THR A 675 16.73 -5.76 -5.10
N ILE A 676 16.80 -6.51 -4.00
CA ILE A 676 17.58 -6.14 -2.82
C ILE A 676 19.04 -6.53 -3.04
N GLU A 677 19.94 -5.56 -2.91
CA GLU A 677 21.37 -5.72 -3.18
C GLU A 677 22.21 -5.17 -2.01
N PRO A 678 23.37 -5.78 -1.68
CA PRO A 678 24.30 -5.21 -0.72
C PRO A 678 24.81 -3.84 -1.15
N VAL A 679 24.86 -2.89 -0.22
CA VAL A 679 25.45 -1.57 -0.46
C VAL A 679 26.97 -1.71 -0.52
N LEU A 680 27.57 -1.33 -1.65
CA LEU A 680 29.02 -1.37 -1.83
C LEU A 680 29.70 -0.47 -0.78
N ASN A 681 30.61 -1.06 0.02
CA ASN A 681 31.28 -0.39 1.15
C ASN A 681 30.33 0.12 2.26
N GLY A 682 29.08 -0.34 2.32
CA GLY A 682 28.10 0.07 3.33
C GLY A 682 28.30 -0.55 4.71
N GLY A 683 29.28 -1.45 4.88
CA GLY A 683 29.51 -2.17 6.12
C GLY A 683 28.39 -3.15 6.48
N THR A 684 28.37 -3.56 7.73
CA THR A 684 27.35 -4.43 8.32
C THR A 684 26.19 -3.62 8.89
N ASN A 685 25.03 -4.27 9.10
CA ASN A 685 23.91 -3.63 9.80
C ASN A 685 24.29 -3.14 11.20
N ARG A 686 25.21 -3.85 11.87
CA ARG A 686 25.80 -3.44 13.15
C ARG A 686 26.53 -2.10 13.05
N GLU A 687 27.33 -1.92 12.01
CA GLU A 687 28.09 -0.69 11.79
C GLU A 687 27.18 0.48 11.40
N ALA A 688 26.15 0.23 10.61
CA ALA A 688 25.21 1.27 10.18
C ALA A 688 24.24 1.74 11.28
N LEU A 689 24.04 0.94 12.33
CA LEU A 689 23.24 1.33 13.51
C LEU A 689 24.03 2.16 14.54
N LYS A 690 25.35 2.27 14.39
CA LYS A 690 26.21 3.14 15.20
C LYS A 690 26.32 4.52 14.56
#